data_AF-A0A1S6K882-F1
#
_entry.id   AF-A0A1S6K882-F1
#
_cell.length_a   1.000
_cell.length_b   1.000
_cell.length_c   1.000
_cell.angle_alpha   90.00
_cell.angle_beta   90.00
_cell.angle_gamma   90.00
#
_symmetry.space_group_name_H-M   'P 1'
#
loop_
_entity.id
_entity.type
_entity.pdbx_description
1 polymer ?
#
loop_
_entity_poly.entity_id
_entity_poly.type
_entity_poly.pdbx_seq_one_letter_code
_entity_poly.pdbx_strand_id
1 'polypeptide(L)'
;MAAEGAMDEEEKKFAMKLVRIHGLPGPIAPEGSSVAVPVEANGLVGQAVDFVDESGKYLVCTLDASLFEIAEENLQEYQAKEGGFDLLWPYYDETFFEFCAGVNNLLVEKHWCSIQVSKSPESRGEALVKAKRKDFEVPKQEFLADFLGRKGKGKVSHINPLDVIDEEEVASMDPATSDFEQYDMDISSLFSVMGPMTWDSMGFHCMGRTEGMVWLPFANNREESALTPEPLNDDDIDEDWLVEKHIQFLRRRKLCCLYLIDNEGGTLTLHPRSDLKMEPVTLPVLKGQLLVFRCDLMAFQFQPTGPHLTLASWFMEAPPKINLGEIVANADNLTEALGVTSGPLVPQGARAHIMSGSCLTGGGCWNLEEASCMYLAGTDAHIFVPNSRFDTDLYFTKDGDNDLIPFANSYQHHGGLCYDAEVMSFDNSFFGYSDWEAGIMQPAQHKVLEVGYETLFRAGWTKKALEGEPILVYLGDCGSDWWNQLLVRQMQGQHLDNDGRKEWEAGRSMTITGQRLSFCLGLRGPAWICDTACSSGLTAFCTAMYSIKKPTERGTESPSVDPHCPAALAGGTNMVVDAGPYIGGSGQHMLSLKGRCFTFDVSGDGYARGEGTSMCYVTISNSDRDTEMQEACAIGNKVNQDGRSASMTAPNGPSQQLCIKASLREAGVMPHDITASECHGTGTSLGDPIEVGSLRGVQETDDRDGPILNTSSKSNIGHLEANAGTTGLFKCILMSKYGAGLPNCHMRTLNPHLDISGWPTCMINECCDYNQQTGLVGVSSFGVSGTNSHAEVWAMCKYGPNMAGRKKLNMDKIKQITLMCPVTLGPIDYLTGEPARGDGRKYTADCLREELQPYDISTFAYDGGFRYRREALEDEEEPFNPPDVRVTIHGSWSGFGTFEDMKEEEDGAYTHTVVLGTSRVETFTICLHGLVDYSFYPACRDGSPLIYVEGPDAKGNGKRWMIDGRDEQVAAGTIYKVKFRWGINRKSVSWEEVSADGESVVPKVVRADHRYQILGSWTSGRKDDLRKSRDEEGVFEYLGKIGVTGYETFQFCRDGDSQQLIYPSDNLCTKTTVPVRGPDHMGEGKMWVVLGKVEEKVFIRLEVDDAAKIILSVRSKSMGELVWESVEGWSRHTYWLAFQTGLTTEMTMDEEQPGVFKARGQIGQNYSEQYRGFCEFFNVIVDEDPKFGFCPDVAFAGSGECIVWGPDKGCGDKPFLVKSWQAGAGFEVSLDLKATDKRKIVTWKWDTPPQFNFAGGLAQLEG
;
A
#
# COMPACT_ATOMS: atom_id res chain seq x y z
N MET A 1 43.39 -29.89 12.92
CA MET A 1 44.57 -30.78 12.83
C MET A 1 44.39 -31.81 13.93
N ALA A 2 44.64 -33.10 13.67
CA ALA A 2 44.12 -34.24 14.45
C ALA A 2 42.57 -34.36 14.40
N ALA A 3 41.99 -35.56 14.42
CA ALA A 3 42.52 -36.87 14.02
C ALA A 3 41.37 -37.82 13.63
N GLU A 4 41.62 -38.79 12.76
CA GLU A 4 40.73 -39.94 12.56
C GLU A 4 40.90 -40.94 13.71
N GLY A 5 39.79 -41.57 14.13
CA GLY A 5 39.80 -42.66 15.10
C GLY A 5 38.47 -43.41 15.04
N ALA A 6 38.52 -44.73 14.78
CA ALA A 6 37.35 -45.59 14.70
C ALA A 6 37.39 -46.65 15.80
N MET A 7 36.22 -47.03 16.32
CA MET A 7 36.02 -48.16 17.23
C MET A 7 34.61 -48.73 17.09
N ASP A 8 34.43 -49.99 17.47
CA ASP A 8 33.16 -50.72 17.41
C ASP A 8 32.17 -50.30 18.51
N GLU A 9 30.86 -50.43 18.23
CA GLU A 9 29.83 -50.74 19.23
C GLU A 9 28.94 -51.88 18.72
N GLU A 10 28.44 -52.73 19.63
CA GLU A 10 27.34 -53.66 19.34
C GLU A 10 26.00 -52.89 19.35
N GLU A 11 25.04 -53.26 18.50
CA GLU A 11 23.72 -52.58 18.46
C GLU A 11 22.95 -52.74 19.79
N LYS A 12 23.09 -51.73 20.67
CA LYS A 12 22.39 -51.58 21.95
C LYS A 12 20.87 -51.58 21.71
N LYS A 13 20.23 -52.75 21.88
CA LYS A 13 18.86 -53.14 21.47
C LYS A 13 17.73 -52.12 21.65
N PHE A 14 17.79 -51.29 22.70
CA PHE A 14 16.78 -50.27 23.00
C PHE A 14 17.23 -48.81 22.73
N ALA A 15 18.47 -48.57 22.30
CA ALA A 15 18.99 -47.23 22.06
C ALA A 15 18.09 -46.41 21.12
N MET A 16 17.83 -45.16 21.49
CA MET A 16 16.91 -44.20 20.86
C MET A 16 15.45 -44.63 20.73
N LYS A 17 15.04 -45.80 21.26
CA LYS A 17 13.65 -46.29 21.16
C LYS A 17 12.75 -45.78 22.29
N LEU A 18 11.46 -45.70 21.97
CA LEU A 18 10.38 -45.48 22.93
C LEU A 18 10.10 -46.76 23.72
N VAL A 19 10.19 -46.68 25.06
CA VAL A 19 10.10 -47.80 26.00
C VAL A 19 9.15 -47.51 27.15
N ARG A 20 8.67 -48.56 27.80
CA ARG A 20 7.95 -48.54 29.08
C ARG A 20 8.77 -49.24 30.16
N ILE A 21 8.86 -48.61 31.33
CA ILE A 21 9.52 -49.14 32.52
C ILE A 21 8.57 -50.11 33.25
N HIS A 22 9.07 -51.28 33.67
CA HIS A 22 8.30 -52.26 34.45
C HIS A 22 9.17 -53.13 35.35
N GLY A 23 8.57 -53.80 36.35
CA GLY A 23 9.23 -54.83 37.15
C GLY A 23 10.12 -54.33 38.29
N LEU A 24 10.23 -53.01 38.49
CA LEU A 24 11.03 -52.43 39.57
C LEU A 24 10.47 -52.80 40.95
N PRO A 25 11.33 -53.10 41.95
CA PRO A 25 10.90 -53.60 43.27
C PRO A 25 10.28 -52.54 44.20
N GLY A 26 10.22 -51.29 43.76
CA GLY A 26 9.65 -50.14 44.48
C GLY A 26 10.16 -48.81 43.91
N PRO A 27 9.81 -47.67 44.54
CA PRO A 27 10.22 -46.35 44.08
C PRO A 27 11.75 -46.16 43.98
N ILE A 28 12.20 -45.49 42.92
CA ILE A 28 13.60 -45.20 42.63
C ILE A 28 13.83 -43.68 42.56
N ALA A 29 15.03 -43.22 42.92
CA ALA A 29 15.41 -41.82 42.78
C ALA A 29 15.81 -41.53 41.31
N PRO A 30 15.44 -40.37 40.75
CA PRO A 30 15.98 -39.90 39.48
C PRO A 30 17.45 -39.47 39.62
N GLU A 31 18.17 -39.49 38.50
CA GLU A 31 19.56 -39.01 38.38
C GLU A 31 19.69 -37.50 38.66
N GLY A 32 20.90 -37.06 39.02
CA GLY A 32 21.30 -35.64 39.07
C GLY A 32 20.78 -34.77 40.22
N SER A 33 19.62 -35.06 40.83
CA SER A 33 19.03 -34.19 41.87
C SER A 33 19.66 -34.36 43.25
N SER A 34 20.15 -33.24 43.83
CA SER A 34 20.74 -33.20 45.17
C SER A 34 19.75 -33.37 46.32
N VAL A 35 18.44 -33.35 46.03
CA VAL A 35 17.33 -33.56 46.99
C VAL A 35 16.29 -34.55 46.42
N ALA A 36 16.77 -35.61 45.74
CA ALA A 36 15.91 -36.58 45.06
C ALA A 36 14.93 -37.31 46.00
N VAL A 37 13.63 -37.14 45.74
CA VAL A 37 12.56 -37.95 46.36
C VAL A 37 12.31 -39.18 45.47
N PRO A 38 12.25 -40.42 46.01
CA PRO A 38 11.98 -41.61 45.21
C PRO A 38 10.58 -41.61 44.57
N VAL A 39 10.51 -41.91 43.28
CA VAL A 39 9.30 -41.94 42.45
C VAL A 39 8.98 -43.37 42.02
N GLU A 40 7.68 -43.72 41.98
CA GLU A 40 7.22 -45.01 41.45
C GLU A 40 7.30 -45.00 39.91
N ALA A 41 8.40 -45.52 39.36
CA ALA A 41 8.66 -45.46 37.92
C ALA A 41 7.99 -46.59 37.11
N ASN A 42 7.37 -47.59 37.75
CA ASN A 42 6.65 -48.66 37.05
C ASN A 42 5.46 -48.12 36.23
N GLY A 43 5.45 -48.43 34.93
CA GLY A 43 4.40 -48.02 33.99
C GLY A 43 4.67 -46.71 33.25
N LEU A 44 5.69 -45.93 33.66
CA LEU A 44 6.13 -44.74 32.95
C LEU A 44 6.64 -45.09 31.54
N VAL A 45 6.46 -44.16 30.61
CA VAL A 45 6.94 -44.23 29.23
C VAL A 45 8.05 -43.19 29.04
N GLY A 46 9.05 -43.51 28.22
CA GLY A 46 10.20 -42.64 27.94
C GLY A 46 11.00 -43.12 26.74
N GLN A 47 12.02 -42.37 26.36
CA GLN A 47 13.03 -42.80 25.40
C GLN A 47 14.24 -43.36 26.16
N ALA A 48 14.76 -44.51 25.73
CA ALA A 48 16.09 -44.96 26.16
C ALA A 48 17.12 -44.18 25.33
N VAL A 49 17.69 -43.14 25.92
CA VAL A 49 18.52 -42.15 25.22
C VAL A 49 19.97 -42.59 25.14
N ASP A 50 20.51 -43.16 26.21
CA ASP A 50 21.91 -43.56 26.32
C ASP A 50 22.06 -44.96 26.96
N PHE A 51 23.28 -45.49 26.98
CA PHE A 51 23.65 -46.69 27.74
C PHE A 51 24.93 -46.44 28.54
N VAL A 52 24.81 -46.48 29.87
CA VAL A 52 25.91 -46.15 30.77
C VAL A 52 26.78 -47.40 31.00
N ASP A 53 27.90 -47.49 30.30
CA ASP A 53 28.80 -48.64 30.34
C ASP A 53 29.34 -48.94 31.77
N GLU A 54 29.47 -47.93 32.63
CA GLU A 54 29.92 -48.11 34.03
C GLU A 54 28.89 -48.83 34.92
N SER A 55 27.59 -48.70 34.62
CA SER A 55 26.50 -49.29 35.41
C SER A 55 25.80 -50.46 34.70
N GLY A 56 25.98 -50.60 33.39
CA GLY A 56 25.42 -51.66 32.55
C GLY A 56 23.92 -51.49 32.28
N LYS A 57 23.43 -50.25 32.22
CA LYS A 57 22.00 -49.91 32.14
C LYS A 57 21.71 -48.88 31.04
N TYR A 58 20.48 -48.86 30.57
CA TYR A 58 20.00 -47.78 29.70
C TYR A 58 19.62 -46.56 30.54
N LEU A 59 20.06 -45.38 30.10
CA LEU A 59 19.56 -44.11 30.62
C LEU A 59 18.23 -43.81 29.95
N VAL A 60 17.14 -43.78 30.72
CA VAL A 60 15.79 -43.57 30.20
C VAL A 60 15.28 -42.20 30.62
N CYS A 61 14.99 -41.35 29.64
CA CYS A 61 14.32 -40.06 29.83
C CYS A 61 12.81 -40.26 29.66
N THR A 62 12.04 -40.09 30.74
CA THR A 62 10.57 -40.21 30.67
C THR A 62 9.93 -39.04 29.92
N LEU A 63 8.65 -39.18 29.54
CA LEU A 63 7.86 -38.06 29.01
C LEU A 63 7.70 -36.88 29.99
N ASP A 64 8.04 -37.10 31.27
CA ASP A 64 8.12 -36.09 32.32
C ASP A 64 9.57 -35.70 32.64
N ALA A 65 10.48 -35.82 31.65
CA ALA A 65 11.91 -35.50 31.67
C ALA A 65 12.72 -36.07 32.85
N SER A 66 12.21 -37.08 33.55
CA SER A 66 12.90 -37.72 34.66
C SER A 66 13.87 -38.76 34.10
N LEU A 67 15.15 -38.61 34.42
CA LEU A 67 16.21 -39.54 34.03
C LEU A 67 16.34 -40.66 35.05
N PHE A 68 16.28 -41.91 34.59
CA PHE A 68 16.52 -43.10 35.41
C PHE A 68 17.48 -44.06 34.71
N GLU A 69 18.45 -44.61 35.43
CA GLU A 69 19.18 -45.79 34.95
C GLU A 69 18.33 -47.06 35.10
N ILE A 70 17.88 -47.66 34.01
CA ILE A 70 17.04 -48.87 34.00
C ILE A 70 17.79 -50.03 33.33
N ALA A 71 17.87 -51.17 34.02
CA ALA A 71 18.43 -52.41 33.47
C ALA A 71 17.52 -53.01 32.38
N GLU A 72 18.09 -53.69 31.38
CA GLU A 72 17.36 -54.09 30.16
C GLU A 72 16.11 -54.94 30.44
N GLU A 73 16.17 -55.83 31.44
CA GLU A 73 15.06 -56.70 31.83
C GLU A 73 13.83 -55.95 32.39
N ASN A 74 13.96 -54.65 32.66
CA ASN A 74 12.91 -53.77 33.16
C ASN A 74 12.35 -52.82 32.07
N LEU A 75 12.71 -53.01 30.79
CA LEU A 75 12.23 -52.22 29.66
C LEU A 75 11.48 -53.05 28.61
N GLN A 76 10.36 -52.49 28.13
CA GLN A 76 9.56 -53.02 27.04
C GLN A 76 9.38 -51.96 25.95
N GLU A 77 9.60 -52.31 24.68
CA GLU A 77 9.34 -51.41 23.54
C GLU A 77 7.86 -50.99 23.50
N TYR A 78 7.59 -49.70 23.34
CA TYR A 78 6.25 -49.12 23.38
C TYR A 78 5.94 -48.37 22.09
N GLN A 79 4.78 -48.67 21.49
CA GLN A 79 4.24 -47.92 20.35
C GLN A 79 3.14 -46.97 20.84
N ALA A 80 3.12 -45.75 20.30
CA ALA A 80 2.02 -44.82 20.51
C ALA A 80 0.69 -45.44 20.01
N LYS A 81 -0.41 -45.14 20.70
CA LYS A 81 -1.74 -45.53 20.23
C LYS A 81 -2.16 -44.64 19.06
N GLU A 82 -3.11 -45.14 18.27
CA GLU A 82 -3.83 -44.36 17.27
C GLU A 82 -4.38 -43.06 17.91
N GLY A 83 -3.98 -41.90 17.37
CA GLY A 83 -4.27 -40.57 17.92
C GLY A 83 -3.38 -40.10 19.09
N GLY A 84 -2.34 -40.83 19.50
CA GLY A 84 -1.44 -40.43 20.61
C GLY A 84 -0.46 -39.32 20.20
N PHE A 85 0.58 -39.71 19.47
CA PHE A 85 1.52 -38.81 18.78
C PHE A 85 2.18 -39.58 17.62
N ASP A 86 2.58 -38.86 16.57
CA ASP A 86 3.32 -39.40 15.42
C ASP A 86 4.82 -39.48 15.71
N LEU A 87 5.38 -38.47 16.40
CA LEU A 87 6.82 -38.33 16.66
C LEU A 87 7.10 -37.91 18.11
N LEU A 88 8.31 -38.22 18.59
CA LEU A 88 8.84 -37.75 19.88
C LEU A 88 9.88 -36.66 19.62
N TRP A 89 9.92 -35.63 20.45
CA TRP A 89 11.00 -34.64 20.46
C TRP A 89 12.34 -35.32 20.77
N PRO A 90 13.41 -35.07 20.01
CA PRO A 90 14.69 -35.73 20.22
C PRO A 90 15.40 -35.22 21.48
N TYR A 91 16.16 -36.12 22.12
CA TYR A 91 16.97 -35.81 23.29
C TYR A 91 18.34 -35.19 22.97
N TYR A 92 18.89 -35.49 21.79
CA TYR A 92 20.17 -34.94 21.31
C TYR A 92 19.99 -34.07 20.08
N ASP A 93 20.53 -32.85 20.11
CA ASP A 93 20.44 -31.85 19.03
C ASP A 93 20.92 -32.38 17.67
N GLU A 94 21.90 -33.30 17.65
CA GLU A 94 22.44 -33.90 16.43
C GLU A 94 21.37 -34.64 15.59
N THR A 95 20.32 -35.17 16.24
CA THR A 95 19.22 -35.89 15.59
C THR A 95 18.06 -34.98 15.15
N PHE A 96 18.12 -33.68 15.47
CA PHE A 96 17.01 -32.75 15.28
C PHE A 96 16.63 -32.50 13.81
N PHE A 97 17.59 -32.62 12.88
CA PHE A 97 17.33 -32.43 11.45
C PHE A 97 16.47 -33.56 10.85
N GLU A 98 16.76 -34.82 11.17
CA GLU A 98 16.02 -35.98 10.66
C GLU A 98 14.59 -36.01 11.20
N PHE A 99 14.42 -35.66 12.49
CA PHE A 99 13.13 -35.43 13.12
C PHE A 99 12.28 -34.40 12.35
N CYS A 100 12.85 -33.23 12.03
CA CYS A 100 12.15 -32.18 11.28
C CYS A 100 11.75 -32.62 9.86
N ALA A 101 12.58 -33.39 9.17
CA ALA A 101 12.24 -33.97 7.87
C ALA A 101 11.06 -34.97 7.97
N GLY A 102 11.00 -35.73 9.07
CA GLY A 102 9.84 -36.57 9.41
C GLY A 102 8.54 -35.78 9.56
N VAL A 103 8.57 -34.68 10.33
CA VAL A 103 7.40 -33.78 10.49
C VAL A 103 6.98 -33.21 9.12
N ASN A 104 7.94 -32.80 8.28
CA ASN A 104 7.66 -32.25 6.95
C ASN A 104 6.88 -33.24 6.06
N ASN A 105 7.33 -34.49 6.00
CA ASN A 105 6.68 -35.54 5.19
C ASN A 105 5.24 -35.81 5.65
N LEU A 106 4.99 -35.84 6.97
CA LEU A 106 3.65 -36.01 7.54
C LEU A 106 2.72 -34.83 7.22
N LEU A 107 3.23 -33.61 7.12
CA LEU A 107 2.45 -32.43 6.69
C LEU A 107 2.14 -32.44 5.18
N VAL A 108 2.98 -33.07 4.34
CA VAL A 108 2.67 -33.29 2.92
C VAL A 108 1.58 -34.35 2.77
N GLU A 109 1.68 -35.47 3.49
CA GLU A 109 0.78 -36.63 3.36
C GLU A 109 -0.58 -36.44 4.08
N LYS A 110 -0.55 -36.01 5.36
CA LYS A 110 -1.72 -35.90 6.24
C LYS A 110 -2.21 -34.48 6.48
N HIS A 111 -1.37 -33.48 6.17
CA HIS A 111 -1.55 -32.06 6.50
C HIS A 111 -1.54 -31.72 8.01
N TRP A 112 -1.27 -32.70 8.87
CA TRP A 112 -1.04 -32.52 10.32
C TRP A 112 -0.07 -33.57 10.87
N CYS A 113 0.58 -33.25 11.98
CA CYS A 113 1.54 -34.08 12.70
C CYS A 113 1.45 -33.79 14.21
N SER A 114 1.32 -34.81 15.05
CA SER A 114 1.33 -34.70 16.50
C SER A 114 2.70 -35.10 17.07
N ILE A 115 3.26 -34.27 17.93
CA ILE A 115 4.59 -34.43 18.53
C ILE A 115 4.43 -34.50 20.06
N GLN A 116 5.15 -35.39 20.73
CA GLN A 116 5.25 -35.40 22.19
C GLN A 116 6.61 -34.86 22.62
N VAL A 117 6.63 -33.89 23.55
CA VAL A 117 7.86 -33.33 24.13
C VAL A 117 7.98 -33.76 25.60
N SER A 118 9.21 -33.98 26.06
CA SER A 118 9.54 -34.36 27.45
C SER A 118 10.00 -33.14 28.25
N LYS A 119 9.24 -32.75 29.28
CA LYS A 119 9.57 -31.66 30.22
C LYS A 119 9.10 -32.00 31.63
N SER A 120 9.75 -31.49 32.67
CA SER A 120 9.48 -31.93 34.05
C SER A 120 8.13 -31.43 34.62
N PRO A 121 7.54 -32.10 35.63
CA PRO A 121 6.39 -31.58 36.37
C PRO A 121 6.66 -30.21 36.99
N GLU A 122 7.86 -30.01 37.52
CA GLU A 122 8.35 -28.77 38.12
C GLU A 122 8.41 -27.66 37.06
N SER A 123 9.06 -27.91 35.92
CA SER A 123 9.15 -27.00 34.77
C SER A 123 7.77 -26.52 34.27
N ARG A 124 6.80 -27.44 34.18
CA ARG A 124 5.41 -27.11 33.78
C ARG A 124 4.68 -26.33 34.87
N GLY A 125 4.96 -26.61 36.14
CA GLY A 125 4.45 -25.86 37.29
C GLY A 125 4.99 -24.42 37.34
N GLU A 126 6.29 -24.24 37.11
CA GLU A 126 6.92 -22.92 37.02
C GLU A 126 6.45 -22.14 35.80
N ALA A 127 6.34 -22.78 34.64
CA ALA A 127 5.70 -22.21 33.45
C ALA A 127 4.28 -21.71 33.75
N LEU A 128 3.46 -22.49 34.45
CA LEU A 128 2.11 -22.08 34.85
C LEU A 128 2.11 -20.93 35.88
N VAL A 129 3.13 -20.82 36.74
CA VAL A 129 3.29 -19.70 37.69
C VAL A 129 3.79 -18.43 37.00
N LYS A 130 4.75 -18.52 36.07
CA LYS A 130 5.22 -17.40 35.23
C LYS A 130 4.08 -16.88 34.35
N ALA A 131 3.41 -17.78 33.61
CA ALA A 131 2.26 -17.44 32.76
C ALA A 131 1.19 -16.64 33.52
N LYS A 132 0.79 -17.10 34.72
CA LYS A 132 -0.21 -16.43 35.58
C LYS A 132 0.19 -15.05 36.12
N ARG A 133 1.43 -14.59 35.91
CA ARG A 133 1.89 -13.24 36.28
C ARG A 133 1.85 -12.23 35.14
N LYS A 134 1.74 -12.66 33.88
CA LYS A 134 1.57 -11.75 32.75
C LYS A 134 0.18 -11.10 32.79
N ASP A 135 0.08 -9.90 32.22
CA ASP A 135 -1.20 -9.28 31.93
C ASP A 135 -1.93 -10.07 30.83
N PHE A 136 -3.24 -10.26 31.02
CA PHE A 136 -4.09 -11.05 30.12
C PHE A 136 -5.20 -10.21 29.51
N GLU A 137 -5.34 -10.35 28.21
CA GLU A 137 -6.43 -9.78 27.41
C GLU A 137 -7.30 -10.89 26.83
N VAL A 138 -8.30 -10.51 26.04
CA VAL A 138 -9.12 -11.43 25.25
C VAL A 138 -9.15 -10.85 23.84
N PRO A 139 -8.89 -11.65 22.78
CA PRO A 139 -8.95 -11.14 21.42
C PRO A 139 -10.34 -10.53 21.15
N LYS A 140 -10.38 -9.47 20.32
CA LYS A 140 -11.65 -8.85 19.88
C LYS A 140 -12.62 -9.92 19.37
N GLN A 141 -13.91 -9.73 19.63
CA GLN A 141 -14.97 -10.73 19.48
C GLN A 141 -14.91 -11.50 18.15
N GLU A 142 -14.55 -10.79 17.10
CA GLU A 142 -14.31 -11.26 15.75
C GLU A 142 -13.14 -12.26 15.71
N PHE A 143 -11.94 -11.85 16.12
CA PHE A 143 -10.69 -12.62 15.97
C PHE A 143 -10.60 -13.89 16.83
N LEU A 144 -11.52 -14.07 17.80
CA LEU A 144 -11.57 -15.24 18.69
C LEU A 144 -11.46 -16.58 17.96
N ALA A 145 -12.17 -16.75 16.84
CA ALA A 145 -12.17 -18.00 16.08
C ALA A 145 -10.82 -18.29 15.41
N ASP A 146 -10.07 -17.25 15.04
CA ASP A 146 -8.77 -17.39 14.38
C ASP A 146 -7.64 -17.76 15.33
N PHE A 147 -7.69 -17.29 16.58
CA PHE A 147 -6.68 -17.56 17.59
C PHE A 147 -7.01 -18.78 18.47
N LEU A 148 -8.28 -18.96 18.84
CA LEU A 148 -8.73 -19.99 19.80
C LEU A 148 -9.51 -21.14 19.14
N GLY A 149 -9.78 -21.05 17.83
CA GLY A 149 -10.56 -22.05 17.10
C GLY A 149 -12.07 -22.02 17.39
N ARG A 150 -12.81 -22.96 16.80
CA ARG A 150 -14.28 -23.01 16.86
C ARG A 150 -14.79 -23.07 18.29
N LYS A 151 -15.44 -22.00 18.74
CA LYS A 151 -15.99 -21.85 20.11
C LYS A 151 -14.91 -21.92 21.20
N GLY A 152 -13.66 -21.59 20.85
CA GLY A 152 -12.59 -21.44 21.83
C GLY A 152 -12.93 -20.37 22.86
N LYS A 153 -12.45 -20.57 24.10
CA LYS A 153 -12.68 -19.68 25.23
C LYS A 153 -11.43 -19.55 26.08
N GLY A 154 -11.28 -18.40 26.72
CA GLY A 154 -10.19 -18.10 27.63
C GLY A 154 -9.62 -16.72 27.35
N LYS A 155 -8.48 -16.47 27.98
CA LYS A 155 -7.72 -15.22 27.91
C LYS A 155 -6.31 -15.49 27.40
N VAL A 156 -5.75 -14.53 26.69
CA VAL A 156 -4.44 -14.64 26.03
C VAL A 156 -3.44 -13.64 26.58
N SER A 157 -2.16 -13.93 26.38
CA SER A 157 -1.05 -13.02 26.65
C SER A 157 0.12 -13.38 25.74
N HIS A 158 1.02 -12.44 25.46
CA HIS A 158 2.12 -12.65 24.52
C HIS A 158 3.49 -12.72 25.21
N ILE A 159 4.40 -13.51 24.63
CA ILE A 159 5.80 -13.60 25.05
C ILE A 159 6.64 -12.69 24.14
N ASN A 160 6.86 -11.45 24.58
CA ASN A 160 7.80 -10.52 23.95
C ASN A 160 9.24 -11.05 24.15
N PRO A 161 9.99 -11.39 23.09
CA PRO A 161 11.37 -11.86 23.19
C PRO A 161 12.37 -10.74 23.58
N LEU A 162 11.91 -9.49 23.66
CA LEU A 162 12.63 -8.35 24.19
C LEU A 162 12.19 -7.95 25.62
N ASP A 163 11.38 -8.76 26.31
CA ASP A 163 11.27 -8.73 27.79
C ASP A 163 12.58 -9.29 28.39
N VAL A 164 13.72 -8.69 28.04
CA VAL A 164 15.03 -9.04 28.60
C VAL A 164 15.08 -8.54 30.02
N ILE A 165 14.82 -9.49 30.92
CA ILE A 165 15.16 -9.54 32.35
C ILE A 165 16.38 -8.64 32.63
N ASP A 166 16.30 -7.80 33.67
CA ASP A 166 17.33 -6.82 34.02
C ASP A 166 18.73 -7.48 34.11
N GLU A 167 19.81 -6.80 33.71
CA GLU A 167 21.16 -7.37 33.75
C GLU A 167 21.55 -7.79 35.19
N GLU A 168 21.03 -7.09 36.22
CA GLU A 168 21.18 -7.50 37.62
C GLU A 168 20.33 -8.73 38.01
N GLU A 169 19.15 -8.94 37.40
CA GLU A 169 18.36 -10.16 37.59
C GLU A 169 18.99 -11.35 36.87
N VAL A 170 19.40 -11.22 35.59
CA VAL A 170 20.08 -12.29 34.83
C VAL A 170 21.35 -12.76 35.53
N ALA A 171 22.12 -11.83 36.11
CA ALA A 171 23.33 -12.16 36.89
C ALA A 171 23.04 -12.88 38.23
N SER A 172 21.77 -12.94 38.65
CA SER A 172 21.32 -13.58 39.91
C SER A 172 20.57 -14.90 39.72
N MET A 173 20.08 -15.18 38.50
CA MET A 173 19.32 -16.39 38.19
C MET A 173 20.23 -17.58 37.86
N ASP A 174 19.80 -18.77 38.30
CA ASP A 174 20.45 -20.03 37.90
C ASP A 174 20.07 -20.33 36.44
N PRO A 175 21.02 -20.57 35.50
CA PRO A 175 20.72 -20.79 34.08
C PRO A 175 19.69 -21.88 33.78
N ALA A 176 19.42 -22.79 34.72
CA ALA A 176 18.39 -23.83 34.62
C ALA A 176 16.96 -23.37 34.98
N THR A 177 16.65 -22.07 35.06
CA THR A 177 15.35 -21.55 35.58
C THR A 177 14.56 -20.64 34.63
N SER A 178 14.88 -20.65 33.33
CA SER A 178 14.13 -19.93 32.27
C SER A 178 13.12 -20.81 31.53
N ASP A 179 12.43 -21.69 32.28
CA ASP A 179 11.71 -22.83 31.72
C ASP A 179 10.47 -22.48 30.87
N PHE A 180 9.84 -21.32 31.05
CA PHE A 180 8.65 -20.98 30.27
C PHE A 180 9.02 -20.52 28.86
N GLU A 181 10.07 -19.71 28.80
CA GLU A 181 10.65 -19.12 27.60
C GLU A 181 11.21 -20.25 26.69
N GLN A 182 11.71 -21.33 27.29
CA GLN A 182 12.19 -22.52 26.57
C GLN A 182 11.08 -23.22 25.75
N TYR A 183 9.80 -23.18 26.13
CA TYR A 183 8.72 -23.76 25.30
C TYR A 183 8.53 -23.00 23.98
N ASP A 184 8.85 -21.71 23.95
CA ASP A 184 8.81 -20.89 22.74
C ASP A 184 10.07 -21.10 21.88
N MET A 185 11.22 -21.30 22.54
CA MET A 185 12.47 -21.70 21.89
C MET A 185 12.36 -23.07 21.21
N ASP A 186 11.69 -24.05 21.81
CA ASP A 186 11.41 -25.35 21.17
C ASP A 186 10.72 -25.14 19.80
N ILE A 187 9.61 -24.36 19.75
CA ILE A 187 8.89 -24.08 18.50
C ILE A 187 9.77 -23.28 17.52
N SER A 188 10.62 -22.38 18.01
CA SER A 188 11.57 -21.61 17.19
C SER A 188 12.61 -22.50 16.52
N SER A 189 13.12 -23.52 17.21
CA SER A 189 14.03 -24.51 16.63
C SER A 189 13.35 -25.29 15.51
N LEU A 190 12.11 -25.74 15.73
CA LEU A 190 11.33 -26.47 14.71
C LEU A 190 11.14 -25.63 13.44
N PHE A 191 10.77 -24.36 13.60
CA PHE A 191 10.67 -23.41 12.49
C PHE A 191 11.99 -23.25 11.73
N SER A 192 13.10 -23.10 12.45
CA SER A 192 14.42 -22.82 11.88
C SER A 192 14.96 -23.93 10.96
N VAL A 193 14.55 -25.18 11.20
CA VAL A 193 14.95 -26.33 10.36
C VAL A 193 13.90 -26.67 9.30
N MET A 194 12.61 -26.59 9.63
CA MET A 194 11.54 -26.95 8.67
C MET A 194 11.28 -25.86 7.62
N GLY A 195 11.44 -24.58 7.96
CA GLY A 195 11.08 -23.45 7.10
C GLY A 195 11.62 -23.57 5.66
N PRO A 196 12.93 -23.82 5.45
CA PRO A 196 13.51 -23.97 4.12
C PRO A 196 12.95 -25.13 3.28
N MET A 197 12.33 -26.16 3.88
CA MET A 197 11.83 -27.33 3.16
C MET A 197 10.45 -27.11 2.51
N THR A 198 9.79 -25.98 2.79
CA THR A 198 8.35 -25.79 2.50
C THR A 198 8.01 -25.53 1.03
N TRP A 199 8.88 -24.88 0.25
CA TRP A 199 8.58 -24.54 -1.14
C TRP A 199 8.47 -25.80 -2.03
N ASP A 200 9.52 -26.61 -2.06
CA ASP A 200 9.62 -27.80 -2.93
C ASP A 200 8.65 -28.93 -2.53
N SER A 201 8.17 -28.95 -1.29
CA SER A 201 7.35 -30.04 -0.75
C SER A 201 5.89 -29.67 -0.49
N MET A 202 5.60 -28.41 -0.13
CA MET A 202 4.28 -27.95 0.31
C MET A 202 3.72 -26.76 -0.49
N GLY A 203 4.49 -26.21 -1.44
CA GLY A 203 4.03 -25.21 -2.41
C GLY A 203 3.93 -23.77 -1.87
N PHE A 204 4.59 -23.46 -0.76
CA PHE A 204 4.60 -22.13 -0.14
C PHE A 204 5.96 -21.87 0.54
N HIS A 205 6.38 -20.62 0.74
CA HIS A 205 7.70 -20.32 1.33
C HIS A 205 7.58 -19.75 2.76
N CYS A 206 7.90 -20.55 3.79
CA CYS A 206 8.07 -20.05 5.16
C CYS A 206 9.12 -18.93 5.22
N MET A 207 8.74 -17.78 5.78
CA MET A 207 9.57 -16.57 5.94
C MET A 207 9.55 -16.01 7.37
N GLY A 208 8.73 -16.54 8.28
CA GLY A 208 8.70 -16.10 9.66
C GLY A 208 7.83 -16.97 10.57
N ARG A 209 7.83 -16.63 11.85
CA ARG A 209 7.06 -17.26 12.92
C ARG A 209 6.44 -16.15 13.79
N THR A 210 5.24 -16.35 14.34
CA THR A 210 4.67 -15.44 15.35
C THR A 210 5.28 -15.69 16.73
N GLU A 211 5.29 -14.66 17.57
CA GLU A 211 5.48 -14.81 19.02
C GLU A 211 4.56 -15.89 19.62
N GLY A 212 4.98 -16.46 20.74
CA GLY A 212 4.17 -17.38 21.52
C GLY A 212 2.98 -16.69 22.18
N MET A 213 1.78 -17.07 21.76
CA MET A 213 0.52 -16.67 22.39
C MET A 213 0.20 -17.66 23.50
N VAL A 214 0.33 -17.22 24.74
CA VAL A 214 -0.06 -17.93 25.97
C VAL A 214 -1.58 -17.91 26.07
N TRP A 215 -2.21 -19.07 26.24
CA TRP A 215 -3.66 -19.20 26.39
C TRP A 215 -3.99 -19.95 27.68
N LEU A 216 -4.75 -19.27 28.55
CA LEU A 216 -5.31 -19.78 29.81
C LEU A 216 -6.85 -19.70 29.80
N PRO A 217 -7.55 -20.54 30.58
CA PRO A 217 -8.97 -20.33 30.89
C PRO A 217 -9.17 -19.13 31.83
N PHE A 218 -10.40 -18.62 31.88
CA PHE A 218 -10.80 -17.66 32.91
C PHE A 218 -10.80 -18.30 34.31
N ALA A 219 -10.32 -17.57 35.31
CA ALA A 219 -10.19 -18.06 36.68
C ALA A 219 -11.54 -18.20 37.42
N ASN A 220 -12.58 -17.50 36.97
CA ASN A 220 -13.96 -17.55 37.48
C ASN A 220 -14.89 -16.68 36.60
N ASN A 221 -16.20 -16.86 36.74
CA ASN A 221 -17.22 -16.12 35.97
C ASN A 221 -17.12 -14.59 36.10
N ARG A 222 -16.60 -14.03 37.20
CA ARG A 222 -16.42 -12.57 37.33
C ARG A 222 -15.25 -12.06 36.52
N GLU A 223 -14.22 -12.89 36.30
CA GLU A 223 -13.15 -12.59 35.34
C GLU A 223 -13.66 -12.72 33.90
N GLU A 224 -14.43 -13.77 33.58
CA GLU A 224 -15.07 -13.95 32.27
C GLU A 224 -16.05 -12.81 31.92
N SER A 225 -16.78 -12.25 32.89
CA SER A 225 -17.62 -11.06 32.67
C SER A 225 -16.85 -9.74 32.61
N ALA A 226 -15.66 -9.66 33.22
CA ALA A 226 -14.83 -8.44 33.21
C ALA A 226 -13.96 -8.36 31.95
N LEU A 227 -13.51 -9.51 31.45
CA LEU A 227 -12.83 -9.68 30.17
C LEU A 227 -13.82 -10.23 29.13
N THR A 228 -14.96 -9.54 28.98
CA THR A 228 -15.87 -9.81 27.87
C THR A 228 -15.16 -9.40 26.57
N PRO A 229 -15.14 -10.23 25.50
CA PRO A 229 -14.58 -9.82 24.23
C PRO A 229 -15.32 -8.58 23.72
N GLU A 230 -14.60 -7.47 23.52
CA GLU A 230 -15.17 -6.30 22.87
C GLU A 230 -15.24 -6.55 21.35
N PRO A 231 -16.32 -6.11 20.67
CA PRO A 231 -16.30 -6.01 19.21
C PRO A 231 -15.31 -4.96 18.76
N LEU A 232 -14.92 -5.03 17.49
CA LEU A 232 -14.06 -4.01 16.88
C LEU A 232 -14.76 -2.64 16.83
N ASN A 233 -14.05 -1.60 17.25
CA ASN A 233 -14.51 -0.21 17.27
C ASN A 233 -13.80 0.65 16.20
N ASP A 234 -14.03 1.96 16.21
CA ASP A 234 -13.37 2.87 15.26
C ASP A 234 -11.88 3.10 15.60
N ASP A 235 -11.50 3.15 16.88
CA ASP A 235 -10.11 3.43 17.28
C ASP A 235 -9.16 2.24 17.00
N ASP A 236 -9.67 1.00 17.08
CA ASP A 236 -8.98 -0.26 16.72
C ASP A 236 -8.42 -0.27 15.29
N ILE A 237 -8.91 0.63 14.42
CA ILE A 237 -8.48 0.79 13.02
C ILE A 237 -7.88 2.14 12.73
N ASP A 238 -8.62 3.23 13.02
CA ASP A 238 -8.18 4.59 12.68
C ASP A 238 -6.84 4.93 13.35
N GLU A 239 -6.62 4.41 14.57
CA GLU A 239 -5.47 4.78 15.40
C GLU A 239 -4.54 3.58 15.68
N ASP A 240 -5.07 2.40 16.01
CA ASP A 240 -4.27 1.21 16.38
C ASP A 240 -3.96 0.23 15.24
N TRP A 241 -4.59 0.33 14.06
CA TRP A 241 -4.35 -0.55 12.89
C TRP A 241 -4.44 -2.06 13.18
N LEU A 242 -5.31 -2.47 14.10
CA LEU A 242 -5.42 -3.85 14.60
C LEU A 242 -5.96 -4.84 13.55
N VAL A 243 -6.98 -4.42 12.78
CA VAL A 243 -7.59 -5.23 11.70
C VAL A 243 -6.56 -5.63 10.65
N GLU A 244 -5.74 -4.70 10.18
CA GLU A 244 -4.79 -4.98 9.10
C GLU A 244 -3.63 -5.88 9.56
N LYS A 245 -3.16 -5.71 10.82
CA LYS A 245 -2.23 -6.67 11.45
C LYS A 245 -2.83 -8.09 11.43
N HIS A 246 -4.13 -8.22 11.72
CA HIS A 246 -4.85 -9.49 11.70
C HIS A 246 -5.01 -10.05 10.27
N ILE A 247 -5.47 -9.25 9.30
CA ILE A 247 -5.64 -9.68 7.90
C ILE A 247 -4.32 -10.22 7.32
N GLN A 248 -3.20 -9.59 7.64
CA GLN A 248 -1.88 -10.07 7.24
C GLN A 248 -1.45 -11.35 7.95
N PHE A 249 -1.76 -11.48 9.24
CA PHE A 249 -1.58 -12.74 9.96
C PHE A 249 -2.38 -13.87 9.29
N LEU A 250 -3.65 -13.65 8.95
CA LEU A 250 -4.51 -14.65 8.32
C LEU A 250 -4.08 -15.05 6.91
N ARG A 251 -3.63 -14.11 6.07
CA ARG A 251 -3.13 -14.41 4.72
C ARG A 251 -1.80 -15.16 4.72
N ARG A 252 -0.94 -14.86 5.70
CA ARG A 252 0.43 -15.38 5.75
C ARG A 252 0.56 -16.67 6.56
N ARG A 253 -0.29 -16.95 7.55
CA ARG A 253 -0.21 -18.20 8.33
C ARG A 253 -0.46 -19.43 7.45
N LYS A 254 0.43 -20.42 7.52
CA LYS A 254 0.34 -21.69 6.75
C LYS A 254 0.43 -22.92 7.64
N LEU A 255 1.21 -22.86 8.72
CA LEU A 255 1.24 -23.89 9.75
C LEU A 255 0.86 -23.27 11.10
N CYS A 256 0.08 -23.98 11.90
CA CYS A 256 -0.21 -23.64 13.29
C CYS A 256 0.44 -24.69 14.19
N CYS A 257 1.15 -24.21 15.22
CA CYS A 257 1.79 -24.99 16.28
C CYS A 257 1.02 -24.74 17.59
N LEU A 258 0.38 -25.78 18.14
CA LEU A 258 -0.34 -25.74 19.42
C LEU A 258 0.38 -26.63 20.44
N TYR A 259 1.09 -26.02 21.38
CA TYR A 259 1.86 -26.69 22.42
C TYR A 259 1.05 -26.73 23.72
N LEU A 260 0.53 -27.92 24.05
CA LEU A 260 -0.33 -28.21 25.18
C LEU A 260 0.51 -28.48 26.44
N ILE A 261 1.20 -27.44 26.93
CA ILE A 261 2.20 -27.51 28.01
C ILE A 261 1.65 -28.25 29.25
N ASP A 262 0.49 -27.84 29.74
CA ASP A 262 -0.21 -28.53 30.84
C ASP A 262 -1.73 -28.51 30.63
N ASN A 263 -2.43 -29.56 31.05
CA ASN A 263 -3.89 -29.68 30.94
C ASN A 263 -4.46 -30.83 31.80
N GLU A 264 -5.78 -30.81 32.01
CA GLU A 264 -6.56 -31.93 32.57
C GLU A 264 -7.20 -32.83 31.49
N GLY A 265 -6.62 -32.86 30.28
CA GLY A 265 -7.15 -33.58 29.11
C GLY A 265 -8.21 -32.82 28.31
N GLY A 266 -8.84 -33.53 27.38
CA GLY A 266 -9.84 -32.99 26.44
C GLY A 266 -9.77 -33.62 25.06
N THR A 267 -10.39 -32.97 24.07
CA THR A 267 -10.31 -33.31 22.64
C THR A 267 -9.95 -32.11 21.79
N LEU A 268 -9.23 -32.34 20.69
CA LEU A 268 -8.93 -31.35 19.66
C LEU A 268 -9.35 -31.93 18.30
N THR A 269 -10.25 -31.25 17.58
CA THR A 269 -10.72 -31.68 16.25
C THR A 269 -10.20 -30.76 15.17
N LEU A 270 -9.64 -31.33 14.11
CA LEU A 270 -9.27 -30.64 12.87
C LEU A 270 -10.37 -30.82 11.82
N HIS A 271 -10.81 -29.70 11.24
CA HIS A 271 -11.83 -29.62 10.20
C HIS A 271 -11.18 -29.18 8.88
N PRO A 272 -11.15 -30.03 7.84
CA PRO A 272 -10.58 -29.68 6.54
C PRO A 272 -11.50 -28.77 5.72
N ARG A 273 -10.89 -28.05 4.76
CA ARG A 273 -11.62 -27.30 3.72
C ARG A 273 -12.44 -28.25 2.84
N SER A 274 -13.62 -27.80 2.43
CA SER A 274 -14.67 -28.66 1.82
C SER A 274 -14.31 -29.26 0.46
N ASP A 275 -13.35 -28.69 -0.26
CA ASP A 275 -12.84 -29.18 -1.55
C ASP A 275 -11.84 -30.34 -1.41
N LEU A 276 -11.19 -30.49 -0.24
CA LEU A 276 -10.23 -31.57 0.05
C LEU A 276 -10.90 -32.95 0.17
N LYS A 277 -12.23 -33.01 0.35
CA LYS A 277 -13.04 -34.24 0.47
C LYS A 277 -12.54 -35.22 1.55
N MET A 278 -11.99 -34.67 2.63
CA MET A 278 -11.55 -35.42 3.80
C MET A 278 -12.54 -35.22 4.96
N GLU A 279 -12.72 -36.23 5.80
CA GLU A 279 -13.53 -36.13 7.03
C GLU A 279 -12.75 -35.41 8.15
N PRO A 280 -13.42 -34.76 9.14
CA PRO A 280 -12.77 -34.19 10.31
C PRO A 280 -12.04 -35.23 11.18
N VAL A 281 -10.92 -34.84 11.76
CA VAL A 281 -10.04 -35.71 12.58
C VAL A 281 -10.05 -35.25 14.03
N THR A 282 -10.46 -36.11 14.96
CA THR A 282 -10.47 -35.81 16.42
C THR A 282 -9.32 -36.52 17.13
N LEU A 283 -8.51 -35.75 17.87
CA LEU A 283 -7.37 -36.20 18.64
C LEU A 283 -7.61 -36.03 20.16
N PRO A 284 -7.11 -36.95 21.01
CA PRO A 284 -7.03 -36.73 22.45
C PRO A 284 -5.97 -35.69 22.81
N VAL A 285 -6.25 -34.90 23.85
CA VAL A 285 -5.35 -33.86 24.37
C VAL A 285 -4.45 -34.45 25.45
N LEU A 286 -3.13 -34.30 25.30
CA LEU A 286 -2.11 -34.82 26.21
C LEU A 286 -1.23 -33.66 26.77
N LYS A 287 -0.52 -33.91 27.88
CA LYS A 287 0.44 -32.94 28.46
C LYS A 287 1.77 -32.95 27.69
N GLY A 288 2.36 -31.78 27.45
CA GLY A 288 3.60 -31.64 26.69
C GLY A 288 3.46 -31.98 25.19
N GLN A 289 2.24 -32.01 24.65
CA GLN A 289 1.96 -32.37 23.27
C GLN A 289 2.00 -31.14 22.37
N LEU A 290 2.77 -31.18 21.29
CA LEU A 290 2.88 -30.14 20.26
C LEU A 290 2.18 -30.63 18.99
N LEU A 291 1.05 -30.04 18.62
CA LEU A 291 0.35 -30.33 17.37
C LEU A 291 0.77 -29.31 16.30
N VAL A 292 1.15 -29.80 15.10
CA VAL A 292 1.49 -28.97 13.94
C VAL A 292 0.55 -29.31 12.79
N PHE A 293 -0.10 -28.34 12.15
CA PHE A 293 -1.03 -28.59 11.03
C PHE A 293 -1.12 -27.43 10.03
N ARG A 294 -1.50 -27.74 8.77
CA ARG A 294 -1.74 -26.78 7.69
C ARG A 294 -2.97 -25.92 7.98
N CYS A 295 -2.78 -24.78 8.64
CA CYS A 295 -3.87 -23.88 9.07
C CYS A 295 -4.52 -23.08 7.94
N ASP A 296 -3.99 -23.18 6.72
CA ASP A 296 -4.57 -22.67 5.47
C ASP A 296 -5.47 -23.72 4.75
N LEU A 297 -5.40 -24.99 5.18
CA LEU A 297 -6.17 -26.12 4.65
C LEU A 297 -7.13 -26.74 5.69
N MET A 298 -6.85 -26.56 6.98
CA MET A 298 -7.62 -27.11 8.09
C MET A 298 -7.70 -26.10 9.25
N ALA A 299 -8.84 -26.05 9.92
CA ALA A 299 -9.05 -25.23 11.10
C ALA A 299 -9.48 -26.11 12.28
N PHE A 300 -9.46 -25.58 13.50
CA PHE A 300 -9.47 -26.42 14.71
C PHE A 300 -10.56 -26.08 15.71
N GLN A 301 -10.95 -27.07 16.50
CA GLN A 301 -11.80 -26.95 17.69
C GLN A 301 -11.09 -27.60 18.87
N PHE A 302 -10.71 -26.82 19.89
CA PHE A 302 -10.14 -27.33 21.14
C PHE A 302 -11.19 -27.32 22.26
N GLN A 303 -11.35 -28.46 22.94
CA GLN A 303 -12.31 -28.66 24.04
C GLN A 303 -11.60 -29.34 25.22
N PRO A 304 -10.96 -28.56 26.11
CA PRO A 304 -10.34 -29.09 27.33
C PRO A 304 -11.40 -29.51 28.37
N THR A 305 -11.09 -30.53 29.17
CA THR A 305 -11.98 -31.02 30.25
C THR A 305 -11.83 -30.28 31.58
N GLY A 306 -10.80 -29.44 31.71
CA GLY A 306 -10.48 -28.66 32.90
C GLY A 306 -9.46 -27.56 32.58
N PRO A 307 -8.75 -27.00 33.56
CA PRO A 307 -7.73 -26.00 33.32
C PRO A 307 -6.61 -26.48 32.38
N HIS A 308 -6.04 -25.55 31.62
CA HIS A 308 -4.93 -25.79 30.71
C HIS A 308 -3.99 -24.57 30.65
N LEU A 309 -2.77 -24.83 30.17
CA LEU A 309 -1.79 -23.88 29.68
C LEU A 309 -1.41 -24.33 28.28
N THR A 310 -1.76 -23.51 27.30
CA THR A 310 -1.44 -23.75 25.88
C THR A 310 -0.58 -22.61 25.37
N LEU A 311 0.45 -22.92 24.57
CA LEU A 311 1.25 -21.95 23.85
C LEU A 311 1.01 -22.15 22.35
N ALA A 312 0.44 -21.14 21.68
CA ALA A 312 0.14 -21.17 20.26
C ALA A 312 1.10 -20.28 19.47
N SER A 313 1.47 -20.70 18.26
CA SER A 313 2.32 -19.93 17.34
C SER A 313 2.09 -20.39 15.91
N TRP A 314 2.29 -19.51 14.93
CA TRP A 314 2.04 -19.81 13.51
C TRP A 314 3.30 -19.57 12.67
N PHE A 315 3.53 -20.44 11.68
CA PHE A 315 4.56 -20.23 10.66
C PHE A 315 3.95 -19.52 9.46
N MET A 316 4.70 -18.55 8.94
CA MET A 316 4.21 -17.45 8.11
C MET A 316 4.92 -17.46 6.76
N GLU A 317 4.17 -17.30 5.67
CA GLU A 317 4.71 -17.05 4.34
C GLU A 317 5.30 -15.63 4.23
N ALA A 318 6.02 -15.37 3.13
CA ALA A 318 6.35 -14.02 2.68
C ALA A 318 5.09 -13.10 2.69
N PRO A 319 5.25 -11.79 2.89
CA PRO A 319 4.28 -10.84 2.36
C PRO A 319 4.12 -11.05 0.82
N PRO A 320 3.00 -10.62 0.22
CA PRO A 320 2.85 -10.53 -1.25
C PRO A 320 3.96 -9.68 -1.90
N LYS A 321 3.95 -9.46 -3.23
CA LYS A 321 4.87 -8.49 -3.89
C LYS A 321 4.19 -7.31 -4.61
N ILE A 322 4.77 -6.11 -4.47
CA ILE A 322 4.45 -4.93 -5.30
C ILE A 322 5.07 -5.16 -6.66
N ASN A 323 4.21 -5.19 -7.67
CA ASN A 323 4.63 -4.95 -9.04
C ASN A 323 3.96 -3.65 -9.55
N LEU A 324 4.58 -2.51 -9.20
CA LEU A 324 4.86 -1.51 -10.23
C LEU A 324 5.58 -2.25 -11.36
N GLY A 325 5.29 -1.93 -12.63
CA GLY A 325 5.74 -2.70 -13.80
C GLY A 325 7.21 -3.15 -13.68
N GLU A 326 7.41 -4.46 -13.55
CA GLU A 326 8.55 -5.02 -12.82
C GLU A 326 9.90 -4.78 -13.54
N ILE A 327 10.81 -4.03 -12.90
CA ILE A 327 12.24 -4.17 -13.20
C ILE A 327 12.72 -5.43 -12.47
N VAL A 328 12.65 -6.58 -13.16
CA VAL A 328 13.44 -7.75 -12.78
C VAL A 328 14.82 -7.60 -13.40
N ALA A 329 15.79 -7.12 -12.62
CA ALA A 329 17.19 -7.33 -12.94
C ALA A 329 17.70 -8.59 -12.23
N ASN A 330 18.46 -9.42 -12.96
CA ASN A 330 19.06 -10.64 -12.44
C ASN A 330 20.56 -10.41 -12.24
N ALA A 331 21.01 -10.33 -10.98
CA ALA A 331 22.39 -9.96 -10.67
C ALA A 331 22.88 -10.50 -9.33
N ASP A 332 24.21 -10.62 -9.20
CA ASP A 332 24.90 -11.21 -8.04
C ASP A 332 24.94 -10.31 -6.79
N ASN A 333 24.28 -9.16 -6.82
CA ASN A 333 24.14 -8.26 -5.67
C ASN A 333 22.78 -7.54 -5.66
N LEU A 334 22.28 -7.23 -4.45
CA LEU A 334 21.00 -6.54 -4.21
C LEU A 334 20.83 -5.29 -5.09
N THR A 335 21.89 -4.48 -5.15
CA THR A 335 21.98 -3.24 -5.91
C THR A 335 21.53 -3.49 -7.35
N GLU A 336 22.32 -4.28 -8.06
CA GLU A 336 22.18 -4.54 -9.49
C GLU A 336 20.89 -5.33 -9.80
N ALA A 337 20.34 -6.08 -8.84
CA ALA A 337 19.05 -6.77 -8.94
C ALA A 337 17.82 -5.85 -8.77
N LEU A 338 17.97 -4.71 -8.08
CA LEU A 338 16.99 -3.61 -8.06
C LEU A 338 17.22 -2.60 -9.21
N GLY A 339 18.27 -2.78 -10.00
CA GLY A 339 18.75 -1.79 -10.98
C GLY A 339 19.57 -0.64 -10.35
N VAL A 340 19.78 -0.67 -9.03
CA VAL A 340 20.59 0.30 -8.29
C VAL A 340 22.06 0.09 -8.70
N THR A 341 22.70 1.16 -9.15
CA THR A 341 24.12 1.15 -9.53
C THR A 341 25.02 1.50 -8.34
N SER A 342 26.34 1.37 -8.48
CA SER A 342 27.29 1.79 -7.43
C SER A 342 27.25 3.29 -7.10
N GLY A 343 26.64 4.10 -7.98
CA GLY A 343 26.78 5.55 -7.98
C GLY A 343 28.23 6.02 -8.20
N PRO A 344 28.48 7.34 -8.06
CA PRO A 344 29.82 7.92 -8.10
C PRO A 344 30.78 7.33 -7.07
N LEU A 345 31.98 6.95 -7.52
CA LEU A 345 33.01 6.26 -6.73
C LEU A 345 33.48 7.06 -5.51
N VAL A 346 33.97 6.34 -4.48
CA VAL A 346 34.52 6.92 -3.23
C VAL A 346 35.64 7.93 -3.55
N PRO A 347 35.45 9.24 -3.29
CA PRO A 347 36.38 10.29 -3.71
C PRO A 347 37.74 10.19 -3.02
N GLN A 348 38.81 10.02 -3.80
CA GLN A 348 40.14 9.67 -3.29
C GLN A 348 40.94 10.87 -2.78
N GLY A 349 41.68 10.67 -1.68
CA GLY A 349 42.62 11.66 -1.12
C GLY A 349 42.09 12.46 0.08
N ALA A 350 42.69 13.63 0.32
CA ALA A 350 42.37 14.49 1.47
C ALA A 350 41.05 15.25 1.23
N ARG A 351 40.01 14.87 1.96
CA ARG A 351 38.64 15.42 1.86
C ARG A 351 38.11 15.85 3.22
N ALA A 352 37.06 16.67 3.23
CA ALA A 352 36.44 17.13 4.46
C ALA A 352 35.29 16.18 4.85
N HIS A 353 35.42 15.54 6.01
CA HIS A 353 34.47 14.55 6.54
C HIS A 353 33.57 15.26 7.54
N ILE A 354 32.30 15.44 7.19
CA ILE A 354 31.26 16.02 8.04
C ILE A 354 30.88 14.93 9.05
N MET A 355 31.43 15.01 10.26
CA MET A 355 31.32 13.95 11.26
C MET A 355 29.97 13.93 11.97
N SER A 356 29.32 15.08 12.10
CA SER A 356 28.00 15.23 12.71
C SER A 356 27.33 16.54 12.26
N GLY A 357 26.02 16.64 12.48
CA GLY A 357 25.26 17.88 12.39
C GLY A 357 24.07 17.89 13.35
N SER A 358 23.61 19.08 13.73
CA SER A 358 22.30 19.34 14.34
C SER A 358 21.66 20.57 13.69
N CYS A 359 20.33 20.64 13.68
CA CYS A 359 19.58 21.69 13.02
C CYS A 359 18.21 21.93 13.67
N LEU A 360 18.05 23.11 14.27
CA LEU A 360 16.72 23.66 14.56
C LEU A 360 16.16 24.30 13.29
N THR A 361 14.99 23.87 12.81
CA THR A 361 14.24 24.52 11.72
C THR A 361 12.73 24.48 11.97
N GLY A 362 12.00 25.35 11.26
CA GLY A 362 10.54 25.25 11.21
C GLY A 362 10.04 23.87 10.78
N GLY A 363 8.85 23.51 11.26
CA GLY A 363 8.32 22.14 11.16
C GLY A 363 8.66 21.25 12.37
N GLY A 364 9.10 21.84 13.49
CA GLY A 364 9.37 21.11 14.74
C GLY A 364 10.55 20.14 14.64
N CYS A 365 11.59 20.52 13.89
CA CYS A 365 12.78 19.70 13.68
C CYS A 365 13.95 20.30 14.46
N TRP A 366 14.56 19.52 15.35
CA TRP A 366 15.76 19.85 16.11
C TRP A 366 17.01 19.10 15.61
N ASN A 367 16.82 18.00 14.86
CA ASN A 367 17.91 17.19 14.33
C ASN A 367 17.67 16.72 12.88
N LEU A 368 18.72 16.10 12.31
CA LEU A 368 18.72 15.53 10.95
C LEU A 368 17.69 14.40 10.78
N GLU A 369 17.36 13.66 11.83
CA GLU A 369 16.40 12.56 11.78
C GLU A 369 14.96 13.10 11.64
N GLU A 370 14.57 14.08 12.44
CA GLU A 370 13.27 14.78 12.34
C GLU A 370 13.14 15.54 11.01
N ALA A 371 14.19 16.27 10.62
CA ALA A 371 14.24 16.96 9.33
C ALA A 371 14.08 15.98 8.16
N SER A 372 14.59 14.74 8.27
CA SER A 372 14.40 13.72 7.24
C SER A 372 12.95 13.27 7.12
N CYS A 373 12.25 13.08 8.23
CA CYS A 373 10.81 12.75 8.23
C CYS A 373 10.00 13.89 7.58
N MET A 374 10.30 15.13 7.94
CA MET A 374 9.68 16.34 7.39
C MET A 374 9.91 16.47 5.87
N TYR A 375 11.13 16.26 5.39
CA TYR A 375 11.43 16.31 3.96
C TYR A 375 10.86 15.12 3.16
N LEU A 376 10.89 13.90 3.70
CA LEU A 376 10.37 12.69 3.03
C LEU A 376 8.85 12.76 2.86
N ALA A 377 8.13 13.29 3.85
CA ALA A 377 6.68 13.48 3.78
C ALA A 377 6.25 14.64 2.85
N GLY A 378 7.19 15.43 2.32
CA GLY A 378 6.87 16.61 1.52
C GLY A 378 6.15 17.69 2.34
N THR A 379 6.50 17.84 3.62
CA THR A 379 5.80 18.72 4.55
C THR A 379 5.92 20.19 4.16
N ASP A 380 4.78 20.88 4.15
CA ASP A 380 4.70 22.34 4.19
C ASP A 380 4.79 22.81 5.65
N ALA A 381 5.92 23.38 6.05
CA ALA A 381 6.16 23.89 7.40
C ALA A 381 5.86 25.40 7.54
N HIS A 382 5.23 26.05 6.55
CA HIS A 382 4.90 27.47 6.61
C HIS A 382 3.68 27.73 7.50
N ILE A 383 3.91 28.32 8.67
CA ILE A 383 2.88 28.73 9.62
C ILE A 383 2.62 30.23 9.55
N PHE A 384 1.46 30.67 10.07
CA PHE A 384 1.16 32.07 10.31
C PHE A 384 2.11 32.63 11.39
N VAL A 385 2.61 33.86 11.23
CA VAL A 385 3.52 34.48 12.21
C VAL A 385 2.82 34.65 13.57
N PRO A 386 3.30 34.05 14.67
CA PRO A 386 2.65 34.20 15.97
C PRO A 386 2.69 35.64 16.51
N ASN A 387 1.57 36.12 17.07
CA ASN A 387 1.49 37.43 17.73
C ASN A 387 2.48 37.61 18.89
N SER A 388 3.00 36.50 19.44
CA SER A 388 4.08 36.44 20.43
C SER A 388 5.45 36.85 19.88
N ARG A 389 5.64 36.90 18.55
CA ARG A 389 6.80 37.52 17.89
C ARG A 389 6.58 39.02 17.72
N PHE A 390 5.47 39.40 17.09
CA PHE A 390 5.02 40.77 16.90
C PHE A 390 3.55 40.81 16.44
N ASP A 391 2.85 41.90 16.71
CA ASP A 391 1.41 42.06 16.45
C ASP A 391 1.10 42.11 14.94
N THR A 392 0.43 41.06 14.45
CA THR A 392 0.13 40.91 13.02
C THR A 392 -0.90 41.92 12.51
N ASP A 393 -1.80 42.43 13.36
CA ASP A 393 -2.82 43.42 12.98
C ASP A 393 -2.23 44.83 12.78
N LEU A 394 -1.00 45.09 13.25
CA LEU A 394 -0.30 46.38 13.09
C LEU A 394 0.61 46.43 11.86
N TYR A 395 1.25 45.31 11.50
CA TYR A 395 2.32 45.28 10.49
C TYR A 395 1.91 44.70 9.14
N PHE A 396 0.73 44.07 9.04
CA PHE A 396 0.25 43.46 7.81
C PHE A 396 -0.98 44.15 7.22
N THR A 397 -1.09 44.10 5.89
CA THR A 397 -2.27 44.61 5.15
C THR A 397 -3.45 43.63 5.26
N LYS A 398 -4.66 44.08 4.89
CA LYS A 398 -5.87 43.22 4.87
C LYS A 398 -6.30 42.79 3.47
N ASP A 399 -6.01 43.61 2.45
CA ASP A 399 -6.37 43.36 1.05
C ASP A 399 -5.14 42.99 0.18
N GLY A 400 -4.00 42.67 0.80
CA GLY A 400 -2.74 42.28 0.16
C GLY A 400 -1.98 43.45 -0.48
N ASP A 401 -1.56 43.31 -1.74
CA ASP A 401 -0.83 44.37 -2.45
C ASP A 401 -1.68 45.65 -2.67
N ASN A 402 -3.02 45.55 -2.54
CA ASN A 402 -3.95 46.67 -2.78
C ASN A 402 -3.86 47.79 -1.72
N ASP A 403 -3.53 47.45 -0.47
CA ASP A 403 -3.35 48.36 0.66
C ASP A 403 -1.91 48.33 1.21
N LEU A 404 -0.95 47.87 0.40
CA LEU A 404 0.48 47.96 0.68
C LEU A 404 0.93 49.43 0.66
N ILE A 405 1.53 49.86 1.78
CA ILE A 405 2.25 51.12 1.94
C ILE A 405 3.73 50.73 2.08
N PRO A 406 4.55 50.88 1.01
CA PRO A 406 5.96 50.49 1.03
C PRO A 406 6.71 51.10 2.22
N PHE A 407 7.50 50.26 2.89
CA PHE A 407 8.25 50.58 4.11
C PHE A 407 7.39 50.89 5.37
N ALA A 408 6.08 50.60 5.36
CA ALA A 408 5.21 50.75 6.53
C ALA A 408 4.45 49.47 6.93
N ASN A 409 4.01 48.65 5.96
CA ASN A 409 3.39 47.34 6.20
C ASN A 409 3.91 46.27 5.20
N SER A 410 3.51 45.02 5.41
CA SER A 410 3.82 43.85 4.57
C SER A 410 2.54 43.14 4.13
N TYR A 411 2.54 42.52 2.96
CA TYR A 411 1.47 41.62 2.52
C TYR A 411 1.68 40.17 2.99
N GLN A 412 2.92 39.77 3.28
CA GLN A 412 3.27 38.41 3.71
C GLN A 412 3.32 38.32 5.23
N HIS A 413 2.51 37.42 5.79
CA HIS A 413 2.36 37.17 7.24
C HIS A 413 2.51 35.67 7.61
N HIS A 414 3.21 34.90 6.77
CA HIS A 414 3.55 33.50 7.00
C HIS A 414 5.06 33.30 6.82
N GLY A 415 5.60 32.25 7.44
CA GLY A 415 6.97 31.78 7.21
C GLY A 415 7.18 30.36 7.75
N GLY A 416 8.27 29.71 7.34
CA GLY A 416 8.70 28.44 7.95
C GLY A 416 9.37 28.69 9.29
N LEU A 417 8.57 28.73 10.36
CA LEU A 417 8.99 29.17 11.69
C LEU A 417 9.12 28.01 12.67
N CYS A 418 10.05 28.15 13.62
CA CYS A 418 10.17 27.28 14.78
C CYS A 418 9.08 27.65 15.80
N TYR A 419 8.79 26.75 16.75
CA TYR A 419 7.85 27.07 17.82
C TYR A 419 8.40 28.17 18.74
N ASP A 420 7.52 29.02 19.28
CA ASP A 420 7.94 30.16 20.10
C ASP A 420 8.72 29.75 21.36
N ALA A 421 8.41 28.58 21.93
CA ALA A 421 9.18 27.99 23.02
C ALA A 421 10.61 27.62 22.58
N GLU A 422 10.77 27.01 21.40
CA GLU A 422 12.07 26.61 20.85
C GLU A 422 13.00 27.82 20.67
N VAL A 423 12.48 28.95 20.19
CA VAL A 423 13.28 30.16 19.96
C VAL A 423 13.54 30.95 21.24
N MET A 424 12.55 31.06 22.13
CA MET A 424 12.62 31.94 23.32
C MET A 424 13.16 31.26 24.58
N SER A 425 13.06 29.93 24.72
CA SER A 425 13.68 29.19 25.84
C SER A 425 15.17 28.94 25.60
N PHE A 426 15.94 28.86 26.68
CA PHE A 426 17.39 28.62 26.65
C PHE A 426 17.84 28.12 28.04
N ASP A 427 18.65 27.06 28.11
CA ASP A 427 19.24 26.63 29.40
C ASP A 427 20.48 27.49 29.72
N ASN A 428 20.22 28.70 30.23
CA ASN A 428 21.26 29.61 30.69
C ASN A 428 22.13 28.99 31.79
N SER A 429 21.59 28.07 32.61
CA SER A 429 22.32 27.41 33.69
C SER A 429 23.39 26.45 33.17
N PHE A 430 23.09 25.67 32.13
CA PHE A 430 24.03 24.76 31.47
C PHE A 430 25.17 25.51 30.77
N PHE A 431 24.86 26.65 30.13
CA PHE A 431 25.88 27.48 29.49
C PHE A 431 26.63 28.40 30.46
N GLY A 432 26.10 28.65 31.67
CA GLY A 432 26.75 29.43 32.72
C GLY A 432 26.46 30.94 32.67
N TYR A 433 25.33 31.32 32.08
CA TYR A 433 24.88 32.71 31.95
C TYR A 433 23.78 33.04 32.96
N SER A 434 23.70 34.31 33.37
CA SER A 434 22.63 34.75 34.27
C SER A 434 21.29 34.87 33.53
N ASP A 435 20.18 34.74 34.26
CA ASP A 435 18.83 34.92 33.71
C ASP A 435 18.66 36.30 33.06
N TRP A 436 19.39 37.30 33.58
CA TRP A 436 19.43 38.65 33.03
C TRP A 436 20.19 38.73 31.70
N GLU A 437 21.39 38.13 31.61
CA GLU A 437 22.16 38.12 30.36
C GLU A 437 21.43 37.31 29.27
N ALA A 438 20.85 36.16 29.62
CA ALA A 438 19.99 35.39 28.71
C ALA A 438 18.76 36.19 28.27
N GLY A 439 18.12 36.94 29.18
CA GLY A 439 16.95 37.78 28.87
C GLY A 439 17.20 38.96 27.91
N ILE A 440 18.47 39.27 27.60
CA ILE A 440 18.88 40.31 26.64
C ILE A 440 19.70 39.77 25.45
N MET A 441 20.21 38.53 25.52
CA MET A 441 20.82 37.83 24.39
C MET A 441 19.81 37.64 23.25
N GLN A 442 20.24 37.88 22.01
CA GLN A 442 19.41 37.58 20.84
C GLN A 442 19.18 36.06 20.73
N PRO A 443 18.00 35.58 20.30
CA PRO A 443 17.73 34.14 20.17
C PRO A 443 18.74 33.37 19.32
N ALA A 444 19.35 34.00 18.30
CA ALA A 444 20.42 33.39 17.52
C ALA A 444 21.66 33.02 18.38
N GLN A 445 21.97 33.77 19.44
CA GLN A 445 23.03 33.40 20.39
C GLN A 445 22.64 32.18 21.24
N HIS A 446 21.36 32.02 21.61
CA HIS A 446 20.87 30.83 22.31
C HIS A 446 20.96 29.59 21.44
N LYS A 447 20.41 29.65 20.22
CA LYS A 447 20.32 28.48 19.34
C LYS A 447 21.68 28.06 18.78
N VAL A 448 22.61 29.00 18.51
CA VAL A 448 24.00 28.67 18.14
C VAL A 448 24.77 28.02 19.31
N LEU A 449 24.47 28.38 20.56
CA LEU A 449 25.04 27.68 21.73
C LEU A 449 24.54 26.24 21.85
N GLU A 450 23.22 26.04 21.74
CA GLU A 450 22.59 24.72 21.85
C GLU A 450 22.94 23.80 20.67
N VAL A 451 22.58 24.19 19.44
CA VAL A 451 22.82 23.41 18.21
C VAL A 451 24.33 23.22 17.98
N GLY A 452 25.15 24.23 18.29
CA GLY A 452 26.60 24.14 18.20
C GLY A 452 27.22 23.17 19.21
N TYR A 453 26.74 23.15 20.45
CA TYR A 453 27.18 22.16 21.45
C TYR A 453 26.66 20.76 21.12
N GLU A 454 25.39 20.61 20.75
CA GLU A 454 24.79 19.32 20.40
C GLU A 454 25.51 18.68 19.22
N THR A 455 25.87 19.46 18.20
CA THR A 455 26.68 18.99 17.06
C THR A 455 28.01 18.39 17.53
N LEU A 456 28.73 19.06 18.44
CA LEU A 456 29.97 18.54 19.01
C LEU A 456 29.72 17.32 19.91
N PHE A 457 28.64 17.31 20.68
CA PHE A 457 28.25 16.18 21.52
C PHE A 457 27.92 14.92 20.70
N ARG A 458 27.21 15.07 19.57
CA ARG A 458 26.96 14.00 18.59
C ARG A 458 28.25 13.49 17.91
N ALA A 459 29.31 14.29 17.87
CA ALA A 459 30.66 13.85 17.48
C ALA A 459 31.48 13.23 18.63
N GLY A 460 30.88 12.95 19.78
CA GLY A 460 31.50 12.29 20.93
C GLY A 460 32.22 13.23 21.92
N TRP A 461 32.12 14.55 21.74
CA TRP A 461 32.71 15.52 22.68
C TRP A 461 31.86 15.71 23.94
N THR A 462 32.48 16.17 25.02
CA THR A 462 31.78 16.69 26.21
C THR A 462 32.25 18.10 26.50
N LYS A 463 31.46 18.93 27.18
CA LYS A 463 31.84 20.32 27.52
C LYS A 463 33.21 20.42 28.22
N LYS A 464 33.61 19.41 28.98
CA LYS A 464 34.92 19.31 29.62
C LYS A 464 36.04 18.88 28.67
N ALA A 465 35.77 18.01 27.70
CA ALA A 465 36.75 17.55 26.72
C ALA A 465 37.05 18.58 25.62
N LEU A 466 36.19 19.59 25.43
CA LEU A 466 36.38 20.69 24.50
C LEU A 466 37.32 21.80 25.02
N GLU A 467 37.61 21.83 26.33
CA GLU A 467 38.35 22.94 26.94
C GLU A 467 39.82 22.97 26.46
N GLY A 468 40.12 23.93 25.59
CA GLY A 468 41.42 24.14 24.98
C GLY A 468 41.60 23.57 23.57
N GLU A 469 40.59 22.90 23.01
CA GLU A 469 40.68 22.21 21.73
C GLU A 469 40.79 23.18 20.52
N PRO A 470 41.64 22.89 19.52
CA PRO A 470 41.88 23.75 18.35
C PRO A 470 40.82 23.55 17.26
N ILE A 471 39.54 23.62 17.64
CA ILE A 471 38.39 23.54 16.73
C ILE A 471 38.05 24.97 16.26
N LEU A 472 38.06 25.20 14.94
CA LEU A 472 37.63 26.47 14.35
C LEU A 472 36.11 26.64 14.46
N VAL A 473 35.59 27.87 14.45
CA VAL A 473 34.14 28.14 14.34
C VAL A 473 33.87 29.08 13.17
N TYR A 474 32.97 28.71 12.27
CA TYR A 474 32.57 29.49 11.09
C TYR A 474 31.04 29.59 11.03
N LEU A 475 30.49 30.79 11.17
CA LEU A 475 29.04 31.01 11.22
C LEU A 475 28.57 32.03 10.18
N GLY A 476 27.54 31.67 9.41
CA GLY A 476 26.73 32.60 8.65
C GLY A 476 25.66 33.26 9.54
N ASP A 477 25.76 34.57 9.75
CA ASP A 477 24.82 35.36 10.56
C ASP A 477 24.65 36.73 9.88
N CYS A 478 23.45 37.02 9.37
CA CYS A 478 23.12 38.31 8.74
C CYS A 478 22.77 39.41 9.75
N GLY A 479 22.75 39.10 11.05
CA GLY A 479 22.57 40.06 12.13
C GLY A 479 21.13 40.25 12.60
N SER A 480 20.99 40.99 13.70
CA SER A 480 19.82 40.88 14.56
C SER A 480 18.74 41.94 14.29
N ASP A 481 17.56 41.47 13.90
CA ASP A 481 16.27 42.14 14.14
C ASP A 481 16.10 42.57 15.62
N TRP A 482 16.71 41.82 16.55
CA TRP A 482 16.67 42.01 18.01
C TRP A 482 17.08 43.39 18.51
N TRP A 483 17.86 44.17 17.74
CA TRP A 483 18.20 45.55 18.12
C TRP A 483 16.96 46.43 18.28
N ASN A 484 15.93 46.24 17.45
CA ASN A 484 14.68 47.00 17.54
C ASN A 484 13.95 46.70 18.86
N GLN A 485 13.84 45.42 19.22
CA GLN A 485 13.24 44.96 20.48
C GLN A 485 13.97 45.51 21.71
N LEU A 486 15.30 45.45 21.73
CA LEU A 486 16.13 46.00 22.80
C LEU A 486 16.01 47.54 22.88
N LEU A 487 16.06 48.23 21.74
CA LEU A 487 15.90 49.69 21.69
C LEU A 487 14.52 50.14 22.21
N VAL A 488 13.44 49.41 21.90
CA VAL A 488 12.11 49.65 22.45
C VAL A 488 12.09 49.47 23.98
N ARG A 489 12.67 48.38 24.51
CA ARG A 489 12.83 48.20 25.98
C ARG A 489 13.59 49.36 26.63
N GLN A 490 14.63 49.86 25.99
CA GLN A 490 15.40 51.02 26.45
C GLN A 490 14.57 52.32 26.43
N MET A 491 13.80 52.58 25.35
CA MET A 491 12.90 53.73 25.26
C MET A 491 11.75 53.67 26.28
N GLN A 492 11.29 52.48 26.64
CA GLN A 492 10.28 52.23 27.68
C GLN A 492 10.82 52.41 29.11
N GLY A 493 12.10 52.78 29.29
CA GLY A 493 12.65 53.13 30.59
C GLY A 493 13.19 51.95 31.39
N GLN A 494 13.52 50.82 30.76
CA GLN A 494 14.35 49.77 31.39
C GLN A 494 15.77 50.31 31.61
N HIS A 495 15.97 51.02 32.72
CA HIS A 495 17.21 51.73 33.03
C HIS A 495 18.33 50.77 33.45
N LEU A 496 19.20 50.46 32.50
CA LEU A 496 20.44 49.71 32.74
C LEU A 496 21.38 50.46 33.70
N ASP A 497 21.89 49.75 34.71
CA ASP A 497 23.02 50.20 35.51
C ASP A 497 24.36 50.07 34.75
N ASN A 498 25.51 50.14 35.44
CA ASN A 498 26.81 50.09 34.78
C ASN A 498 27.27 48.69 34.38
N ASP A 499 26.65 47.63 34.90
CA ASP A 499 27.02 46.24 34.62
C ASP A 499 26.09 45.66 33.54
N GLY A 500 24.77 45.87 33.66
CA GLY A 500 23.80 45.51 32.60
C GLY A 500 24.06 46.20 31.26
N ARG A 501 24.71 47.38 31.24
CA ARG A 501 25.20 48.05 30.01
C ARG A 501 26.31 47.31 29.28
N LYS A 502 27.12 46.51 29.97
CA LYS A 502 28.22 45.74 29.36
C LYS A 502 27.67 44.54 28.62
N GLU A 503 26.76 43.83 29.27
CA GLU A 503 26.11 42.62 28.76
C GLU A 503 25.14 42.94 27.62
N TRP A 504 24.50 44.12 27.63
CA TRP A 504 23.63 44.61 26.55
C TRP A 504 24.31 44.65 25.18
N GLU A 505 25.52 45.21 25.10
CA GLU A 505 26.30 45.23 23.85
C GLU A 505 26.74 43.82 23.43
N ALA A 506 26.92 42.90 24.38
CA ALA A 506 27.28 41.51 24.09
C ALA A 506 26.08 40.69 23.58
N GLY A 507 24.92 40.79 24.24
CA GLY A 507 23.70 40.05 23.89
C GLY A 507 23.12 40.40 22.53
N ARG A 508 23.31 41.65 22.06
CA ARG A 508 22.82 42.13 20.75
C ARG A 508 23.79 41.94 19.59
N SER A 509 25.05 41.55 19.85
CA SER A 509 26.10 41.60 18.83
C SER A 509 26.11 40.34 17.97
N MET A 510 25.93 40.53 16.66
CA MET A 510 26.23 39.53 15.63
C MET A 510 27.68 39.04 15.76
N THR A 511 28.65 39.95 15.99
CA THR A 511 30.08 39.63 16.17
C THR A 511 30.40 38.93 17.51
N ILE A 512 29.37 38.47 18.23
CA ILE A 512 29.48 37.61 19.41
C ILE A 512 28.75 36.27 19.22
N THR A 513 27.93 36.07 18.18
CA THR A 513 27.13 34.85 18.00
C THR A 513 27.97 33.58 17.93
N GLY A 514 28.97 33.53 17.05
CA GLY A 514 29.93 32.42 16.98
C GLY A 514 31.00 32.44 18.07
N GLN A 515 31.42 33.64 18.52
CA GLN A 515 32.48 33.80 19.52
C GLN A 515 32.04 33.38 20.93
N ARG A 516 30.74 33.56 21.28
CA ARG A 516 30.16 33.11 22.54
C ARG A 516 30.21 31.58 22.67
N LEU A 517 30.02 30.86 21.57
CA LEU A 517 30.18 29.40 21.52
C LEU A 517 31.62 28.97 21.82
N SER A 518 32.62 29.55 21.14
CA SER A 518 34.04 29.28 21.44
C SER A 518 34.40 29.63 22.88
N PHE A 519 33.90 30.75 23.41
CA PHE A 519 34.14 31.18 24.79
C PHE A 519 33.52 30.21 25.81
N CYS A 520 32.25 29.83 25.64
CA CYS A 520 31.52 28.98 26.58
C CYS A 520 32.02 27.52 26.60
N LEU A 521 32.53 27.04 25.47
CA LEU A 521 33.08 25.68 25.32
C LEU A 521 34.62 25.63 25.45
N GLY A 522 35.28 26.76 25.67
CA GLY A 522 36.73 26.85 25.87
C GLY A 522 37.59 26.59 24.63
N LEU A 523 37.01 26.66 23.42
CA LEU A 523 37.69 26.37 22.15
C LEU A 523 38.81 27.40 21.87
N ARG A 524 39.88 26.94 21.20
CA ARG A 524 41.05 27.78 20.86
C ARG A 524 41.29 27.97 19.36
N GLY A 525 40.50 27.33 18.50
CA GLY A 525 40.49 27.68 17.08
C GLY A 525 39.85 29.05 16.85
N PRO A 526 40.31 29.84 15.86
CA PRO A 526 39.65 31.07 15.42
C PRO A 526 38.14 30.93 15.18
N ALA A 527 37.38 31.91 15.66
CA ALA A 527 35.94 32.05 15.48
C ALA A 527 35.63 33.20 14.51
N TRP A 528 35.04 32.86 13.36
CA TRP A 528 34.76 33.75 12.24
C TRP A 528 33.26 33.80 11.92
N ILE A 529 32.79 34.96 11.48
CA ILE A 529 31.41 35.21 11.07
C ILE A 529 31.41 35.91 9.73
N CYS A 530 30.46 35.56 8.87
CA CYS A 530 30.18 36.32 7.66
C CYS A 530 28.71 36.62 7.44
N ASP A 531 28.46 37.81 6.89
CA ASP A 531 27.27 38.15 6.15
C ASP A 531 27.64 38.19 4.65
N THR A 532 27.08 37.25 3.89
CA THR A 532 26.97 37.29 2.43
C THR A 532 25.50 37.13 1.99
N ALA A 533 24.57 37.66 2.80
CA ALA A 533 23.13 37.47 2.69
C ALA A 533 22.75 35.97 2.62
N CYS A 534 21.94 35.58 1.62
CA CYS A 534 21.38 34.24 1.49
C CYS A 534 22.40 33.09 1.36
N SER A 535 23.67 33.40 1.04
CA SER A 535 24.74 32.40 0.94
C SER A 535 25.56 32.22 2.22
N SER A 536 25.37 33.05 3.26
CA SER A 536 26.24 33.16 4.45
C SER A 536 26.67 31.82 5.05
N GLY A 537 25.74 30.93 5.41
CA GLY A 537 26.06 29.65 6.05
C GLY A 537 26.84 28.68 5.16
N LEU A 538 26.61 28.71 3.84
CA LEU A 538 27.39 27.93 2.88
C LEU A 538 28.75 28.59 2.59
N THR A 539 28.82 29.93 2.55
CA THR A 539 30.09 30.67 2.52
C THR A 539 30.94 30.34 3.75
N ALA A 540 30.34 30.29 4.93
CA ALA A 540 31.01 29.89 6.18
C ALA A 540 31.51 28.45 6.11
N PHE A 541 30.68 27.52 5.63
CA PHE A 541 31.08 26.14 5.36
C PHE A 541 32.27 26.04 4.39
N CYS A 542 32.16 26.58 3.18
CA CYS A 542 33.25 26.55 2.18
C CYS A 542 34.55 27.18 2.72
N THR A 543 34.45 28.32 3.43
CA THR A 543 35.62 28.98 4.01
C THR A 543 36.26 28.15 5.13
N ALA A 544 35.46 27.46 5.95
CA ALA A 544 35.96 26.50 6.92
C ALA A 544 36.70 25.36 6.23
N MET A 545 36.13 24.77 5.17
CA MET A 545 36.74 23.66 4.41
C MET A 545 38.11 24.07 3.86
N TYR A 546 38.21 25.26 3.28
CA TYR A 546 39.48 25.83 2.81
C TYR A 546 40.48 25.98 3.98
N SER A 547 40.03 26.44 5.15
CA SER A 547 40.91 26.78 6.27
C SER A 547 41.47 25.57 7.02
N ILE A 548 40.77 24.42 7.05
CA ILE A 548 41.31 23.17 7.61
C ILE A 548 42.15 22.35 6.60
N LYS A 549 42.09 22.64 5.30
CA LYS A 549 42.82 21.87 4.27
C LYS A 549 44.33 22.01 4.40
N LYS A 550 44.99 20.87 4.66
CA LYS A 550 46.46 20.74 4.60
C LYS A 550 46.95 20.99 3.17
N PRO A 551 48.07 21.70 2.97
CA PRO A 551 48.61 21.93 1.63
C PRO A 551 49.06 20.60 1.01
N THR A 552 48.62 20.33 -0.22
CA THR A 552 48.92 19.09 -0.96
C THR A 552 50.07 19.30 -1.95
N GLU A 553 50.66 18.21 -2.45
CA GLU A 553 51.79 18.25 -3.39
C GLU A 553 51.51 19.01 -4.71
N ARG A 554 50.25 19.28 -5.04
CA ARG A 554 49.87 20.11 -6.19
C ARG A 554 50.12 21.62 -5.98
N GLY A 555 50.35 22.06 -4.75
CA GLY A 555 50.94 23.38 -4.43
C GLY A 555 50.09 24.62 -4.80
N THR A 556 48.79 24.47 -5.05
CA THR A 556 47.93 25.57 -5.54
C THR A 556 47.37 26.48 -4.45
N GLU A 557 47.11 25.95 -3.25
CA GLU A 557 46.40 26.65 -2.18
C GLU A 557 47.18 26.46 -0.86
N SER A 558 47.65 27.57 -0.29
CA SER A 558 48.19 27.59 1.09
C SER A 558 47.02 27.84 2.04
N PRO A 559 46.88 27.08 3.14
CA PRO A 559 45.92 27.42 4.17
C PRO A 559 46.22 28.83 4.70
N SER A 560 45.17 29.62 4.84
CA SER A 560 45.21 31.03 5.28
C SER A 560 45.14 31.20 6.79
N VAL A 561 44.86 30.11 7.51
CA VAL A 561 44.74 30.00 8.96
C VAL A 561 45.66 28.86 9.44
N ASP A 562 46.09 28.93 10.68
CA ASP A 562 47.14 28.08 11.28
C ASP A 562 47.00 26.58 10.94
N PRO A 563 47.99 25.93 10.31
CA PRO A 563 47.97 24.49 9.94
C PRO A 563 48.09 23.55 11.15
N HIS A 564 47.60 23.96 12.32
CA HIS A 564 47.55 23.22 13.57
C HIS A 564 46.10 22.89 14.02
N CYS A 565 45.08 23.46 13.37
CA CYS A 565 43.67 23.16 13.65
C CYS A 565 43.16 22.01 12.75
N PRO A 566 42.84 20.81 13.27
CA PRO A 566 42.47 19.64 12.46
C PRO A 566 40.98 19.58 12.10
N ALA A 567 40.15 20.46 12.69
CA ALA A 567 38.70 20.40 12.62
C ALA A 567 38.06 21.79 12.72
N ALA A 568 36.84 21.90 12.20
CA ALA A 568 36.02 23.10 12.24
C ALA A 568 34.56 22.74 12.54
N LEU A 569 33.88 23.60 13.29
CA LEU A 569 32.44 23.66 13.38
C LEU A 569 31.95 24.76 12.43
N ALA A 570 31.09 24.42 11.47
CA ALA A 570 30.64 25.35 10.44
C ALA A 570 29.12 25.33 10.27
N GLY A 571 28.49 26.47 10.00
CA GLY A 571 27.04 26.53 9.82
C GLY A 571 26.46 27.93 9.66
N GLY A 572 25.17 28.08 9.96
CA GLY A 572 24.46 29.35 9.87
C GLY A 572 23.31 29.47 10.87
N THR A 573 22.77 30.68 11.02
CA THR A 573 21.62 30.96 11.89
C THR A 573 20.74 32.08 11.36
N ASN A 574 19.42 31.93 11.47
CA ASN A 574 18.42 32.96 11.16
C ASN A 574 17.25 32.88 12.15
N MET A 575 16.81 34.00 12.72
CA MET A 575 15.73 34.03 13.74
C MET A 575 14.77 35.18 13.46
N VAL A 576 13.47 34.89 13.41
CA VAL A 576 12.43 35.85 13.03
C VAL A 576 11.81 36.45 14.28
N VAL A 577 12.25 37.67 14.63
CA VAL A 577 11.92 38.34 15.91
C VAL A 577 11.47 39.80 15.76
N ASP A 578 11.37 40.32 14.53
CA ASP A 578 10.81 41.64 14.22
C ASP A 578 10.06 41.64 12.88
N ALA A 579 9.12 42.59 12.72
CA ALA A 579 8.38 42.80 11.48
C ALA A 579 9.22 43.48 10.38
N GLY A 580 10.32 44.15 10.76
CA GLY A 580 11.17 44.97 9.89
C GLY A 580 11.51 44.33 8.53
N PRO A 581 12.05 43.10 8.47
CA PRO A 581 12.40 42.49 7.18
C PRO A 581 11.20 41.98 6.38
N TYR A 582 10.05 41.68 6.99
CA TYR A 582 8.83 41.41 6.22
C TYR A 582 8.38 42.68 5.50
N ILE A 583 8.35 43.82 6.19
CA ILE A 583 8.03 45.14 5.62
C ILE A 583 9.07 45.53 4.55
N GLY A 584 10.35 45.32 4.82
CA GLY A 584 11.45 45.60 3.87
C GLY A 584 11.47 44.67 2.66
N GLY A 585 11.07 43.41 2.80
CA GLY A 585 10.98 42.42 1.72
C GLY A 585 9.74 42.64 0.83
N SER A 586 8.57 42.91 1.43
CA SER A 586 7.37 43.32 0.68
C SER A 586 7.59 44.65 -0.04
N GLY A 587 8.22 45.64 0.60
CA GLY A 587 8.59 46.91 -0.04
C GLY A 587 9.63 46.81 -1.16
N GLN A 588 10.26 45.63 -1.35
CA GLN A 588 11.14 45.30 -2.47
C GLN A 588 10.53 44.26 -3.43
N HIS A 589 9.29 43.83 -3.20
CA HIS A 589 8.61 42.74 -3.92
C HIS A 589 9.46 41.45 -4.00
N MET A 590 10.18 41.12 -2.92
CA MET A 590 10.96 39.88 -2.79
C MET A 590 10.13 38.70 -2.25
N LEU A 591 9.04 39.01 -1.56
CA LEU A 591 8.23 38.06 -0.81
C LEU A 591 7.03 37.56 -1.63
N SER A 592 6.67 36.28 -1.51
CA SER A 592 5.46 35.71 -2.11
C SER A 592 4.20 36.27 -1.44
N LEU A 593 3.18 36.60 -2.25
CA LEU A 593 1.86 37.03 -1.79
C LEU A 593 1.13 35.95 -0.98
N LYS A 594 1.42 34.66 -1.25
CA LYS A 594 0.79 33.52 -0.57
C LYS A 594 1.62 32.97 0.60
N GLY A 595 2.74 33.62 0.92
CA GLY A 595 3.57 33.27 2.08
C GLY A 595 4.29 31.92 2.00
N ARG A 596 4.65 31.46 0.80
CA ARG A 596 5.32 30.18 0.50
C ARG A 596 6.34 30.34 -0.63
N CYS A 597 7.37 29.50 -0.70
CA CYS A 597 8.30 29.50 -1.85
C CYS A 597 7.77 28.58 -2.96
N PHE A 598 7.23 29.15 -4.04
CA PHE A 598 6.71 28.39 -5.19
C PHE A 598 7.84 28.00 -6.17
N THR A 599 8.86 27.33 -5.64
CA THR A 599 10.07 26.94 -6.36
C THR A 599 9.73 26.12 -7.61
N PHE A 600 10.26 26.55 -8.75
CA PHE A 600 10.03 26.01 -10.10
C PHE A 600 8.58 26.04 -10.64
N ASP A 601 7.60 26.51 -9.86
CA ASP A 601 6.19 26.58 -10.27
C ASP A 601 5.89 27.85 -11.09
N VAL A 602 4.92 27.78 -12.01
CA VAL A 602 4.43 28.91 -12.81
C VAL A 602 3.89 30.07 -11.94
N SER A 603 3.56 29.81 -10.68
CA SER A 603 3.14 30.82 -9.70
C SER A 603 4.23 31.28 -8.74
N GLY A 604 5.51 31.07 -9.09
CA GLY A 604 6.70 31.66 -8.46
C GLY A 604 6.71 33.19 -8.48
N ASP A 605 6.18 33.81 -7.42
CA ASP A 605 6.06 35.26 -7.24
C ASP A 605 7.07 35.85 -6.24
N GLY A 606 7.76 35.03 -5.45
CA GLY A 606 8.70 35.44 -4.41
C GLY A 606 8.99 34.31 -3.42
N TYR A 607 9.77 34.59 -2.38
CA TYR A 607 10.03 33.63 -1.30
C TYR A 607 9.17 33.89 -0.05
N ALA A 608 9.09 32.92 0.86
CA ALA A 608 8.65 33.12 2.24
C ALA A 608 9.85 33.18 3.16
N ARG A 609 9.86 34.02 4.20
CA ARG A 609 10.91 33.93 5.23
C ARG A 609 10.83 32.58 5.97
N GLY A 610 11.96 32.11 6.48
CA GLY A 610 12.02 31.00 7.41
C GLY A 610 13.08 31.21 8.47
N GLU A 611 13.03 30.43 9.55
CA GLU A 611 13.95 30.54 10.67
C GLU A 611 14.55 29.18 11.08
N GLY A 612 15.73 29.22 11.69
CA GLY A 612 16.47 28.05 12.12
C GLY A 612 17.97 28.28 12.24
N THR A 613 18.64 27.37 12.95
CA THR A 613 20.09 27.31 13.13
C THR A 613 20.56 25.92 12.72
N SER A 614 21.64 25.82 11.95
CA SER A 614 22.21 24.52 11.56
C SER A 614 23.72 24.58 11.64
N MET A 615 24.33 23.61 12.35
CA MET A 615 25.77 23.54 12.58
C MET A 615 26.26 22.12 12.29
N CYS A 616 27.43 21.99 11.66
CA CYS A 616 28.07 20.70 11.39
C CYS A 616 29.54 20.70 11.84
N TYR A 617 30.00 19.59 12.42
CA TYR A 617 31.39 19.41 12.83
C TYR A 617 32.13 18.61 11.78
N VAL A 618 33.28 19.14 11.34
CA VAL A 618 33.97 18.66 10.14
C VAL A 618 35.46 18.50 10.43
N THR A 619 36.02 17.39 9.98
CA THR A 619 37.44 17.05 10.10
C THR A 619 38.05 16.80 8.72
N ILE A 620 39.38 16.67 8.63
CA ILE A 620 40.03 16.17 7.41
C ILE A 620 40.78 14.88 7.67
N SER A 621 40.49 13.90 6.81
CA SER A 621 41.16 12.61 6.76
C SER A 621 41.35 12.17 5.30
N ASN A 622 42.30 11.26 5.11
CA ASN A 622 42.56 10.57 3.84
C ASN A 622 42.13 9.08 3.92
N SER A 623 41.45 8.68 5.00
CA SER A 623 41.08 7.29 5.27
C SER A 623 39.71 6.96 4.71
N ASP A 624 39.64 5.94 3.86
CA ASP A 624 38.39 5.41 3.31
C ASP A 624 37.56 4.63 4.34
N ARG A 625 38.14 4.29 5.51
CA ARG A 625 37.40 3.71 6.65
C ARG A 625 36.50 4.73 7.34
N ASP A 626 36.83 6.01 7.25
CA ASP A 626 36.15 7.07 7.98
C ASP A 626 34.81 7.42 7.33
N THR A 627 34.61 6.99 6.06
CA THR A 627 33.37 7.19 5.28
C THR A 627 32.14 6.54 5.92
N GLU A 628 32.35 5.48 6.70
CA GLU A 628 31.28 4.76 7.39
C GLU A 628 30.85 5.47 8.68
N MET A 629 31.75 6.25 9.31
CA MET A 629 31.60 6.90 10.61
C MET A 629 31.05 8.33 10.55
N GLN A 630 31.25 9.03 9.42
CA GLN A 630 30.78 10.39 9.16
C GLN A 630 29.30 10.46 8.74
N GLU A 631 28.73 11.66 8.63
CA GLU A 631 27.49 11.92 7.89
C GLU A 631 27.72 11.91 6.36
N ALA A 632 28.68 12.70 5.87
CA ALA A 632 29.02 12.85 4.45
C ALA A 632 30.42 13.45 4.23
N CYS A 633 30.98 13.34 3.02
CA CYS A 633 32.15 14.12 2.61
C CYS A 633 31.73 15.35 1.79
N ALA A 634 32.31 16.52 2.10
CA ALA A 634 32.36 17.63 1.15
C ALA A 634 33.67 17.54 0.35
N ILE A 635 33.55 17.39 -0.97
CA ILE A 635 34.68 17.00 -1.84
C ILE A 635 35.17 18.14 -2.73
N GLY A 636 34.26 18.95 -3.26
CA GLY A 636 34.54 20.22 -3.92
C GLY A 636 33.65 21.30 -3.31
N ASN A 637 34.14 22.53 -3.23
CA ASN A 637 33.35 23.67 -2.80
C ASN A 637 34.02 24.96 -3.28
N LYS A 638 33.25 25.94 -3.75
CA LYS A 638 33.77 27.25 -4.14
C LYS A 638 32.82 28.38 -3.78
N VAL A 639 33.39 29.58 -3.70
CA VAL A 639 32.69 30.85 -3.52
C VAL A 639 33.17 31.80 -4.61
N ASN A 640 32.27 32.53 -5.27
CA ASN A 640 32.60 33.61 -6.20
C ASN A 640 31.62 34.78 -6.08
N GLN A 641 31.72 35.76 -6.98
CA GLN A 641 30.84 36.93 -6.96
C GLN A 641 30.41 37.32 -8.39
N ASP A 642 29.16 37.74 -8.56
CA ASP A 642 28.49 38.04 -9.84
C ASP A 642 29.15 39.17 -10.65
N GLY A 643 29.92 40.03 -10.01
CA GLY A 643 30.57 41.18 -10.60
C GLY A 643 29.55 42.26 -10.99
N ARG A 644 29.39 42.48 -12.29
CA ARG A 644 28.47 43.50 -12.83
C ARG A 644 27.31 42.81 -13.57
N SER A 645 26.33 42.35 -12.79
CA SER A 645 25.03 41.87 -13.29
C SER A 645 24.11 43.03 -13.72
N ALA A 646 22.85 42.75 -14.01
CA ALA A 646 21.88 43.73 -14.54
C ALA A 646 21.46 44.80 -13.50
N SER A 647 21.41 44.44 -12.22
CA SER A 647 21.21 45.31 -11.06
C SER A 647 21.93 44.67 -9.87
N MET A 648 22.13 45.43 -8.77
CA MET A 648 22.85 44.92 -7.58
C MET A 648 22.28 43.59 -7.03
N THR A 649 20.97 43.37 -7.20
CA THR A 649 20.23 42.22 -6.66
C THR A 649 19.80 41.21 -7.72
N ALA A 650 20.14 41.43 -9.00
CA ALA A 650 19.83 40.49 -10.08
C ALA A 650 20.95 39.44 -10.21
N PRO A 651 20.64 38.13 -10.15
CA PRO A 651 21.64 37.08 -10.21
C PRO A 651 22.32 36.98 -11.58
N ASN A 652 23.58 36.55 -11.61
CA ASN A 652 24.34 36.35 -12.85
C ASN A 652 24.57 34.87 -13.16
N GLY A 653 23.80 34.34 -14.13
CA GLY A 653 23.93 32.94 -14.52
C GLY A 653 25.34 32.50 -14.95
N PRO A 654 26.08 33.25 -15.78
CA PRO A 654 27.49 32.96 -16.08
C PRO A 654 28.40 32.84 -14.84
N SER A 655 28.18 33.66 -13.79
CA SER A 655 28.94 33.56 -12.54
C SER A 655 28.52 32.36 -11.68
N GLN A 656 27.22 32.02 -11.64
CA GLN A 656 26.74 30.76 -11.04
C GLN A 656 27.39 29.54 -11.74
N GLN A 657 27.37 29.50 -13.08
CA GLN A 657 28.04 28.46 -13.86
C GLN A 657 29.54 28.36 -13.53
N LEU A 658 30.24 29.50 -13.39
CA LEU A 658 31.65 29.53 -13.02
C LEU A 658 31.91 29.03 -11.59
N CYS A 659 30.95 29.21 -10.67
CA CYS A 659 31.06 28.71 -9.30
C CYS A 659 30.97 27.17 -9.30
N ILE A 660 29.92 26.62 -9.91
CA ILE A 660 29.68 25.18 -10.03
C ILE A 660 30.85 24.51 -10.79
N LYS A 661 31.24 25.03 -11.97
CA LYS A 661 32.39 24.51 -12.75
C LYS A 661 33.74 24.57 -12.02
N ALA A 662 33.88 25.42 -11.01
CA ALA A 662 35.09 25.48 -10.18
C ALA A 662 35.00 24.53 -8.96
N SER A 663 33.79 24.29 -8.43
CA SER A 663 33.51 23.31 -7.38
C SER A 663 33.69 21.88 -7.89
N LEU A 664 33.06 21.51 -9.01
CA LEU A 664 33.26 20.22 -9.70
C LEU A 664 34.74 19.93 -9.99
N ARG A 665 35.49 20.96 -10.42
CA ARG A 665 36.94 20.86 -10.69
C ARG A 665 37.78 20.61 -9.43
N GLU A 666 37.35 21.11 -8.27
CA GLU A 666 38.01 20.81 -7.00
C GLU A 666 37.69 19.38 -6.52
N ALA A 667 36.42 18.97 -6.66
CA ALA A 667 35.99 17.60 -6.40
C ALA A 667 36.68 16.56 -7.30
N GLY A 668 37.04 16.97 -8.52
CA GLY A 668 37.62 16.09 -9.54
C GLY A 668 36.59 15.23 -10.28
N VAL A 669 35.32 15.63 -10.23
CA VAL A 669 34.17 14.93 -10.82
C VAL A 669 33.67 15.62 -12.08
N MET A 670 32.92 14.89 -12.90
CA MET A 670 32.27 15.39 -14.11
C MET A 670 30.82 15.84 -13.83
N PRO A 671 30.22 16.67 -14.70
CA PRO A 671 28.83 17.09 -14.51
C PRO A 671 27.81 15.94 -14.56
N HIS A 672 28.08 14.87 -15.33
CA HIS A 672 27.22 13.68 -15.35
C HIS A 672 27.24 12.88 -14.03
N ASP A 673 28.28 13.02 -13.20
CA ASP A 673 28.36 12.33 -11.90
C ASP A 673 27.36 12.89 -10.88
N ILE A 674 26.82 14.10 -11.09
CA ILE A 674 25.90 14.74 -10.13
C ILE A 674 24.50 14.09 -10.22
N THR A 675 24.10 13.38 -9.17
CA THR A 675 22.78 12.73 -9.07
C THR A 675 21.66 13.76 -8.94
N ALA A 676 21.86 14.78 -8.11
CA ALA A 676 20.85 15.79 -7.81
C ALA A 676 21.45 17.17 -7.46
N SER A 677 20.58 18.18 -7.35
CA SER A 677 20.93 19.52 -6.90
C SER A 677 19.90 20.08 -5.92
N GLU A 678 20.36 20.51 -4.75
CA GLU A 678 19.66 21.46 -3.89
C GLU A 678 19.94 22.86 -4.46
N CYS A 679 18.94 23.40 -5.14
CA CYS A 679 18.98 24.71 -5.75
C CYS A 679 18.82 25.82 -4.70
N HIS A 680 19.36 27.00 -5.02
CA HIS A 680 19.04 28.21 -4.28
C HIS A 680 17.53 28.51 -4.37
N GLY A 681 16.88 28.26 -5.51
CA GLY A 681 15.48 27.83 -5.64
C GLY A 681 14.47 28.61 -4.80
N THR A 682 14.43 29.93 -4.94
CA THR A 682 13.63 30.81 -4.07
C THR A 682 12.17 30.92 -4.46
N GLY A 683 11.74 30.36 -5.60
CA GLY A 683 10.39 30.58 -6.12
C GLY A 683 10.22 31.98 -6.72
N THR A 684 11.32 32.58 -7.19
CA THR A 684 11.29 33.93 -7.78
C THR A 684 11.19 33.83 -9.30
N SER A 685 10.24 34.56 -9.89
CA SER A 685 9.95 34.57 -11.33
C SER A 685 11.18 34.82 -12.24
N LEU A 686 12.19 35.54 -11.74
CA LEU A 686 13.45 35.81 -12.44
C LEU A 686 14.61 34.88 -11.99
N GLY A 687 14.66 34.50 -10.71
CA GLY A 687 15.78 33.74 -10.16
C GLY A 687 15.77 32.28 -10.58
N ASP A 688 14.63 31.61 -10.48
CA ASP A 688 14.50 30.18 -10.79
C ASP A 688 14.87 29.87 -12.27
N PRO A 689 14.42 30.63 -13.30
CA PRO A 689 14.90 30.45 -14.67
C PRO A 689 16.40 30.68 -14.87
N ILE A 690 17.00 31.63 -14.13
CA ILE A 690 18.44 31.92 -14.23
C ILE A 690 19.25 30.79 -13.60
N GLU A 691 18.84 30.27 -12.44
CA GLU A 691 19.52 29.13 -11.80
C GLU A 691 19.38 27.85 -12.63
N VAL A 692 18.19 27.54 -13.14
CA VAL A 692 17.98 26.34 -13.97
C VAL A 692 18.76 26.43 -15.28
N GLY A 693 18.83 27.62 -15.91
CA GLY A 693 19.69 27.86 -17.08
C GLY A 693 21.19 27.81 -16.75
N SER A 694 21.59 28.16 -15.53
CA SER A 694 22.96 27.96 -15.04
C SER A 694 23.29 26.49 -14.85
N LEU A 695 22.39 25.73 -14.21
CA LEU A 695 22.56 24.29 -14.03
C LEU A 695 22.62 23.60 -15.39
N ARG A 696 21.72 23.90 -16.35
CA ARG A 696 21.81 23.42 -17.74
C ARG A 696 23.19 23.68 -18.33
N GLY A 697 23.65 24.94 -18.27
CA GLY A 697 24.93 25.35 -18.82
C GLY A 697 26.18 24.73 -18.16
N VAL A 698 26.02 23.87 -17.14
CA VAL A 698 27.08 23.04 -16.54
C VAL A 698 26.80 21.54 -16.69
N GLN A 699 25.56 21.13 -16.44
CA GLN A 699 25.10 19.75 -16.26
C GLN A 699 24.50 19.11 -17.52
N GLU A 700 24.32 19.87 -18.61
CA GLU A 700 23.94 19.33 -19.92
C GLU A 700 25.16 18.68 -20.59
N THR A 701 25.13 17.36 -20.68
CA THR A 701 26.17 16.51 -21.28
C THR A 701 25.53 15.35 -22.02
N ASP A 702 26.09 14.95 -23.17
CA ASP A 702 25.62 13.76 -23.91
C ASP A 702 25.85 12.45 -23.13
N ASP A 703 26.81 12.43 -22.18
CA ASP A 703 27.25 11.25 -21.44
C ASP A 703 26.45 10.97 -20.13
N ARG A 704 25.18 11.38 -20.04
CA ARG A 704 24.37 11.29 -18.80
C ARG A 704 23.28 10.21 -18.89
N ASP A 705 23.39 9.18 -18.06
CA ASP A 705 22.48 8.01 -18.05
C ASP A 705 21.03 8.30 -17.58
N GLY A 706 20.82 9.35 -16.78
CA GLY A 706 19.52 9.67 -16.19
C GLY A 706 19.38 11.14 -15.78
N PRO A 707 18.13 11.66 -15.66
CA PRO A 707 17.88 13.07 -15.42
C PRO A 707 18.45 13.53 -14.08
N ILE A 708 19.10 14.70 -14.06
CA ILE A 708 19.48 15.33 -12.79
C ILE A 708 18.22 15.77 -12.03
N LEU A 709 18.14 15.45 -10.75
CA LEU A 709 16.98 15.76 -9.91
C LEU A 709 17.20 17.10 -9.18
N ASN A 710 16.21 18.01 -9.19
CA ASN A 710 16.37 19.38 -8.68
C ASN A 710 15.29 19.70 -7.63
N THR A 711 15.72 20.21 -6.48
CA THR A 711 14.85 20.53 -5.34
C THR A 711 15.34 21.77 -4.60
N SER A 712 14.49 22.36 -3.75
CA SER A 712 14.94 23.29 -2.72
C SER A 712 14.19 23.09 -1.41
N SER A 713 14.93 23.00 -0.32
CA SER A 713 14.45 23.06 1.08
C SER A 713 13.47 24.20 1.33
N LYS A 714 13.56 25.31 0.59
CA LYS A 714 12.76 26.52 0.78
C LYS A 714 11.28 26.32 0.46
N SER A 715 10.94 25.34 -0.37
CA SER A 715 9.56 24.94 -0.62
C SER A 715 8.94 24.18 0.57
N ASN A 716 9.76 23.61 1.47
CA ASN A 716 9.32 22.98 2.72
C ASN A 716 9.24 24.00 3.86
N ILE A 717 10.36 24.69 4.15
CA ILE A 717 10.61 25.44 5.39
C ILE A 717 10.87 26.94 5.17
N GLY A 718 10.56 27.47 3.98
CA GLY A 718 10.85 28.86 3.63
C GLY A 718 12.34 29.16 3.43
N HIS A 719 12.64 30.40 3.08
CA HIS A 719 14.01 30.88 2.94
C HIS A 719 14.59 31.25 4.31
N LEU A 720 15.42 30.37 4.87
CA LEU A 720 16.17 30.58 6.12
C LEU A 720 17.33 31.59 6.00
N GLU A 721 17.23 32.57 5.08
CA GLU A 721 18.19 33.65 4.81
C GLU A 721 19.67 33.23 5.00
N ALA A 722 20.31 33.63 6.10
CA ALA A 722 21.72 33.29 6.38
C ALA A 722 21.99 31.79 6.51
N ASN A 723 21.07 31.02 7.10
CA ASN A 723 21.18 29.58 7.32
C ASN A 723 20.69 28.74 6.13
N ALA A 724 20.09 29.35 5.11
CA ALA A 724 19.50 28.63 3.99
C ALA A 724 20.50 27.73 3.24
N GLY A 725 21.76 28.18 3.10
CA GLY A 725 22.82 27.40 2.47
C GLY A 725 23.26 26.16 3.27
N THR A 726 23.32 26.27 4.60
CA THR A 726 23.65 25.12 5.48
C THR A 726 22.47 24.17 5.62
N THR A 727 21.24 24.69 5.63
CA THR A 727 20.03 23.84 5.66
C THR A 727 19.86 23.08 4.34
N GLY A 728 20.19 23.71 3.21
CA GLY A 728 20.31 23.04 1.92
C GLY A 728 21.40 21.97 1.90
N LEU A 729 22.59 22.26 2.46
CA LEU A 729 23.66 21.26 2.65
C LEU A 729 23.14 20.04 3.45
N PHE A 730 22.28 20.26 4.43
CA PHE A 730 21.67 19.18 5.21
C PHE A 730 20.64 18.39 4.39
N LYS A 731 19.80 19.05 3.57
CA LYS A 731 18.93 18.36 2.60
C LYS A 731 19.75 17.53 1.60
N CYS A 732 20.95 17.97 1.20
CA CYS A 732 21.90 17.15 0.42
C CYS A 732 22.46 15.95 1.18
N ILE A 733 22.90 16.13 2.43
CA ILE A 733 23.36 15.01 3.28
C ILE A 733 22.25 13.96 3.43
N LEU A 734 21.01 14.39 3.66
CA LEU A 734 19.85 13.50 3.75
C LEU A 734 19.57 12.82 2.40
N MET A 735 19.46 13.58 1.31
CA MET A 735 19.31 13.05 -0.05
C MET A 735 20.34 11.95 -0.36
N SER A 736 21.63 12.19 -0.11
CA SER A 736 22.70 11.20 -0.32
C SER A 736 22.70 10.05 0.69
N LYS A 737 22.15 10.22 1.90
CA LYS A 737 22.00 9.14 2.89
C LYS A 737 20.76 8.26 2.63
N TYR A 738 19.70 8.78 2.02
CA TYR A 738 18.53 8.00 1.63
C TYR A 738 18.64 7.41 0.21
N GLY A 739 19.49 7.98 -0.65
CA GLY A 739 19.57 7.60 -2.05
C GLY A 739 18.31 8.02 -2.82
N ALA A 740 17.72 9.15 -2.44
CA ALA A 740 16.47 9.63 -3.00
C ALA A 740 16.39 11.16 -3.01
N GLY A 741 15.82 11.70 -4.07
CA GLY A 741 15.49 13.12 -4.18
C GLY A 741 14.33 13.47 -3.26
N LEU A 742 14.51 14.50 -2.44
CA LEU A 742 13.51 14.97 -1.48
C LEU A 742 12.63 16.06 -2.11
N PRO A 743 11.29 15.94 -2.09
CA PRO A 743 10.35 16.72 -2.92
C PRO A 743 10.34 18.24 -2.67
N ASN A 744 9.71 18.97 -3.61
CA ASN A 744 9.24 20.35 -3.46
C ASN A 744 7.72 20.40 -3.21
N CYS A 745 7.28 21.03 -2.12
CA CYS A 745 5.88 20.96 -1.65
C CYS A 745 4.85 21.76 -2.47
N HIS A 746 5.31 22.66 -3.34
CA HIS A 746 4.47 23.72 -3.93
C HIS A 746 4.46 23.73 -5.46
N MET A 747 5.12 22.76 -6.08
CA MET A 747 5.27 22.66 -7.53
C MET A 747 4.14 21.83 -8.13
N ARG A 748 3.20 22.50 -8.81
CA ARG A 748 2.01 21.90 -9.44
C ARG A 748 2.07 21.98 -10.96
N THR A 749 2.62 23.07 -11.50
CA THR A 749 2.76 23.32 -12.93
C THR A 749 4.11 24.01 -13.15
N LEU A 750 5.03 23.36 -13.88
CA LEU A 750 6.35 23.91 -14.16
C LEU A 750 6.27 25.30 -14.80
N ASN A 751 7.13 26.22 -14.33
CA ASN A 751 7.28 27.54 -14.90
C ASN A 751 7.77 27.42 -16.37
N PRO A 752 7.04 27.96 -17.36
CA PRO A 752 7.38 27.82 -18.78
C PRO A 752 8.62 28.62 -19.21
N HIS A 753 9.23 29.39 -18.30
CA HIS A 753 10.51 30.07 -18.51
C HIS A 753 11.73 29.22 -18.09
N LEU A 754 11.53 28.05 -17.48
CA LEU A 754 12.63 27.13 -17.17
C LEU A 754 13.14 26.46 -18.45
N ASP A 755 14.40 26.70 -18.79
CA ASP A 755 15.01 26.14 -20.01
C ASP A 755 15.43 24.68 -19.78
N ILE A 756 14.45 23.78 -19.83
CA ILE A 756 14.62 22.32 -19.66
C ILE A 756 14.45 21.54 -20.98
N SER A 757 14.18 22.22 -22.09
CA SER A 757 13.84 21.57 -23.35
C SER A 757 15.05 20.87 -23.97
N GLY A 758 15.01 19.53 -23.97
CA GLY A 758 16.07 18.66 -24.52
C GLY A 758 17.19 18.30 -23.53
N TRP A 759 17.16 18.85 -22.31
CA TRP A 759 18.13 18.53 -21.25
C TRP A 759 17.53 17.47 -20.30
N PRO A 760 18.21 16.33 -20.04
CA PRO A 760 17.76 15.34 -19.06
C PRO A 760 17.77 15.91 -17.62
N THR A 761 16.64 16.43 -17.18
CA THR A 761 16.47 17.11 -15.90
C THR A 761 15.05 16.94 -15.38
N CYS A 762 14.89 16.78 -14.07
CA CYS A 762 13.60 16.76 -13.40
C CYS A 762 13.62 17.74 -12.23
N MET A 763 12.63 18.62 -12.17
CA MET A 763 12.23 19.25 -10.91
C MET A 763 11.32 18.24 -10.20
N ILE A 764 11.49 17.99 -8.90
CA ILE A 764 10.78 16.89 -8.21
C ILE A 764 9.70 17.39 -7.22
N ASN A 765 8.48 16.88 -7.32
CA ASN A 765 7.37 17.13 -6.38
C ASN A 765 7.01 15.90 -5.53
N GLU A 766 7.50 14.72 -5.91
CA GLU A 766 7.40 13.48 -5.16
C GLU A 766 8.80 12.99 -4.77
N CYS A 767 8.90 11.98 -3.89
CA CYS A 767 10.20 11.41 -3.53
C CYS A 767 10.67 10.46 -4.64
N CYS A 768 11.82 10.78 -5.25
CA CYS A 768 12.33 10.04 -6.41
C CYS A 768 13.58 9.25 -6.05
N ASP A 769 13.53 7.92 -6.16
CA ASP A 769 14.69 7.06 -5.94
C ASP A 769 15.83 7.38 -6.93
N TYR A 770 17.08 7.41 -6.47
CA TYR A 770 18.25 7.64 -7.30
C TYR A 770 18.67 6.42 -8.14
N ASN A 771 18.31 5.21 -7.71
CA ASN A 771 18.90 3.96 -8.17
C ASN A 771 20.46 3.99 -8.12
N GLN A 772 21.02 4.59 -7.06
CA GLN A 772 22.47 4.72 -6.82
C GLN A 772 22.85 4.48 -5.36
N GLN A 773 23.92 3.72 -5.14
CA GLN A 773 24.46 3.45 -3.80
C GLN A 773 25.09 4.67 -3.12
N THR A 774 25.58 5.61 -3.90
CA THR A 774 26.15 6.87 -3.42
C THR A 774 25.38 8.04 -4.02
N GLY A 775 25.03 9.02 -3.19
CA GLY A 775 24.50 10.29 -3.68
C GLY A 775 25.64 11.29 -3.81
N LEU A 776 25.85 11.82 -5.02
CA LEU A 776 26.68 13.00 -5.25
C LEU A 776 25.76 14.17 -5.61
N VAL A 777 25.63 15.12 -4.68
CA VAL A 777 24.60 16.17 -4.73
C VAL A 777 25.24 17.54 -4.56
N GLY A 778 25.00 18.41 -5.53
CA GLY A 778 25.42 19.81 -5.45
C GLY A 778 24.46 20.63 -4.58
N VAL A 779 24.99 21.51 -3.72
CA VAL A 779 24.19 22.55 -3.03
C VAL A 779 24.57 23.93 -3.52
N SER A 780 23.57 24.70 -3.97
CA SER A 780 23.69 26.11 -4.33
C SER A 780 23.12 27.02 -3.24
N SER A 781 23.83 28.11 -2.92
CA SER A 781 23.15 29.29 -2.41
C SER A 781 23.78 30.58 -2.93
N PHE A 782 22.93 31.49 -3.40
CA PHE A 782 23.31 32.72 -4.06
C PHE A 782 22.84 33.91 -3.22
N GLY A 783 23.78 34.70 -2.70
CA GLY A 783 23.48 35.87 -1.89
C GLY A 783 22.87 36.99 -2.75
N VAL A 784 21.90 37.73 -2.22
CA VAL A 784 21.32 38.91 -2.90
C VAL A 784 22.33 40.05 -3.15
N SER A 785 23.53 39.95 -2.55
CA SER A 785 24.73 40.76 -2.82
C SER A 785 25.58 40.25 -3.99
N GLY A 786 25.10 39.24 -4.73
CA GLY A 786 25.80 38.58 -5.83
C GLY A 786 26.91 37.62 -5.39
N THR A 787 27.05 37.28 -4.11
CA THR A 787 28.06 36.31 -3.64
C THR A 787 27.51 34.90 -3.72
N ASN A 788 28.03 34.10 -4.65
CA ASN A 788 27.59 32.72 -4.89
C ASN A 788 28.47 31.72 -4.15
N SER A 789 27.84 30.75 -3.50
CA SER A 789 28.52 29.62 -2.87
C SER A 789 27.93 28.31 -3.38
N HIS A 790 28.79 27.35 -3.72
CA HIS A 790 28.39 26.02 -4.19
C HIS A 790 29.30 24.94 -3.60
N ALA A 791 28.78 23.75 -3.32
CA ALA A 791 29.55 22.61 -2.82
C ALA A 791 29.02 21.26 -3.30
N GLU A 792 29.92 20.32 -3.61
CA GLU A 792 29.60 18.93 -3.93
C GLU A 792 29.63 18.09 -2.64
N VAL A 793 28.49 17.49 -2.28
CA VAL A 793 28.36 16.56 -1.15
C VAL A 793 28.31 15.13 -1.68
N TRP A 794 29.24 14.29 -1.24
CA TRP A 794 29.22 12.86 -1.49
C TRP A 794 28.91 12.10 -0.20
N ALA A 795 27.95 11.18 -0.23
CA ALA A 795 27.77 10.20 0.84
C ALA A 795 27.41 8.82 0.29
N MET A 796 27.74 7.78 1.06
CA MET A 796 27.10 6.48 0.93
C MET A 796 25.66 6.57 1.44
N CYS A 797 24.74 5.90 0.76
CA CYS A 797 23.40 5.69 1.31
C CYS A 797 23.51 4.88 2.62
N LYS A 798 22.84 5.36 3.67
CA LYS A 798 22.75 4.75 5.01
C LYS A 798 21.31 4.34 5.39
N TYR A 799 20.34 4.73 4.58
CA TYR A 799 18.92 4.44 4.70
C TYR A 799 18.34 4.02 3.33
N GLY A 800 17.05 3.68 3.28
CA GLY A 800 16.38 3.27 2.02
C GLY A 800 16.83 1.92 1.47
N PRO A 801 16.42 1.55 0.24
CA PRO A 801 16.90 0.33 -0.43
C PRO A 801 18.38 0.42 -0.84
N ASN A 802 18.91 1.64 -0.98
CA ASN A 802 20.14 1.94 -1.72
C ASN A 802 21.45 1.80 -0.92
N MET A 803 21.43 1.29 0.32
CA MET A 803 22.60 1.31 1.23
C MET A 803 23.92 0.79 0.64
N ALA A 804 24.95 1.64 0.58
CA ALA A 804 26.27 1.26 0.08
C ALA A 804 27.07 0.46 1.10
N GLY A 805 27.80 -0.56 0.63
CA GLY A 805 28.90 -1.23 1.35
C GLY A 805 28.55 -2.05 2.61
N ARG A 806 27.46 -1.73 3.32
CA ARG A 806 27.08 -2.33 4.62
C ARG A 806 25.80 -3.16 4.59
N LYS A 807 25.18 -3.38 3.43
CA LYS A 807 24.10 -4.36 3.27
C LYS A 807 24.28 -5.28 2.06
N LYS A 808 24.65 -6.53 2.33
CA LYS A 808 23.83 -7.65 1.82
C LYS A 808 22.40 -7.45 2.32
N LEU A 809 21.40 -7.95 1.60
CA LEU A 809 20.01 -7.98 2.10
C LEU A 809 19.98 -8.50 3.54
N ASN A 810 19.50 -7.65 4.44
CA ASN A 810 18.88 -8.06 5.69
C ASN A 810 17.40 -7.74 5.50
N MET A 811 16.57 -8.78 5.53
CA MET A 811 15.19 -8.77 5.02
C MET A 811 14.20 -8.11 6.01
N ASP A 812 14.68 -7.74 7.20
CA ASP A 812 13.88 -7.80 8.42
C ASP A 812 13.33 -6.43 8.87
N LYS A 813 13.42 -5.39 8.01
CA LYS A 813 13.19 -3.97 8.41
C LYS A 813 12.34 -3.11 7.48
N ILE A 814 11.55 -3.69 6.57
CA ILE A 814 10.59 -2.93 5.74
C ILE A 814 9.21 -2.92 6.43
N LYS A 815 8.58 -1.74 6.57
CA LYS A 815 7.34 -1.56 7.36
C LYS A 815 6.07 -1.24 6.55
N GLN A 816 6.17 -0.52 5.44
CA GLN A 816 5.04 -0.09 4.63
C GLN A 816 5.51 0.24 3.20
N ILE A 817 4.73 -0.06 2.17
CA ILE A 817 4.97 0.31 0.75
C ILE A 817 3.60 0.45 0.07
N THR A 818 3.42 1.39 -0.87
CA THR A 818 2.09 1.73 -1.41
C THR A 818 1.82 1.11 -2.79
N LEU A 819 0.64 0.51 -2.98
CA LEU A 819 0.19 -0.11 -4.23
C LEU A 819 -0.93 0.69 -4.91
N MET A 820 -1.19 0.37 -6.17
CA MET A 820 -2.52 0.55 -6.76
C MET A 820 -3.31 -0.75 -6.59
N CYS A 821 -4.58 -0.68 -6.17
CA CYS A 821 -5.36 -1.88 -5.90
C CYS A 821 -5.73 -2.62 -7.20
N PRO A 822 -5.35 -3.91 -7.35
CA PRO A 822 -5.69 -4.67 -8.55
C PRO A 822 -7.19 -5.00 -8.67
N VAL A 823 -7.99 -4.73 -7.62
CA VAL A 823 -9.44 -4.99 -7.57
C VAL A 823 -10.28 -3.70 -7.68
N THR A 824 -9.74 -2.54 -7.31
CA THR A 824 -10.53 -1.28 -7.23
C THR A 824 -9.89 -0.06 -7.92
N LEU A 825 -8.65 -0.16 -8.40
CA LEU A 825 -7.90 0.93 -9.05
C LEU A 825 -7.79 2.25 -8.24
N GLY A 826 -8.04 2.20 -6.93
CA GLY A 826 -7.61 3.23 -5.98
C GLY A 826 -6.29 2.83 -5.31
N PRO A 827 -5.52 3.77 -4.75
CA PRO A 827 -4.34 3.44 -3.98
C PRO A 827 -4.75 2.60 -2.75
N ILE A 828 -3.95 1.57 -2.46
CA ILE A 828 -4.01 0.76 -1.24
C ILE A 828 -2.61 0.74 -0.65
N ASP A 829 -2.50 0.38 0.63
CA ASP A 829 -1.22 -0.11 1.09
C ASP A 829 -0.99 -1.57 0.65
N TYR A 830 0.27 -1.98 0.49
CA TYR A 830 0.61 -3.29 -0.07
C TYR A 830 0.86 -4.38 0.95
N LEU A 831 1.49 -4.06 2.08
CA LEU A 831 1.81 -5.06 3.12
C LEU A 831 0.55 -5.44 3.92
N THR A 832 -0.63 -5.25 3.34
CA THR A 832 -1.85 -4.83 4.03
C THR A 832 -3.06 -5.08 3.10
N GLY A 833 -3.45 -4.14 2.25
CA GLY A 833 -4.54 -4.23 1.27
C GLY A 833 -5.69 -3.24 1.51
N GLU A 834 -5.72 -2.54 2.65
CA GLU A 834 -6.66 -1.46 2.93
C GLU A 834 -6.53 -0.25 1.98
N PRO A 835 -7.65 0.45 1.64
CA PRO A 835 -7.63 1.66 0.82
C PRO A 835 -6.82 2.79 1.46
N ALA A 836 -5.77 3.24 0.78
CA ALA A 836 -4.89 4.28 1.28
C ALA A 836 -5.45 5.68 1.01
N ARG A 837 -5.38 6.56 2.00
CA ARG A 837 -5.55 8.01 1.86
C ARG A 837 -4.44 8.76 2.57
N GLY A 838 -4.14 9.96 2.07
CA GLY A 838 -3.04 10.82 2.54
C GLY A 838 -3.33 11.58 3.85
N ASP A 839 -4.39 11.24 4.57
CA ASP A 839 -4.80 11.81 5.87
C ASP A 839 -4.45 10.91 7.07
N GLY A 840 -3.91 9.70 6.83
CA GLY A 840 -3.32 8.86 7.89
C GLY A 840 -4.32 8.09 8.77
N ARG A 841 -5.57 7.95 8.30
CA ARG A 841 -6.71 7.32 8.96
C ARG A 841 -7.29 6.17 8.12
N LYS A 842 -8.04 5.24 8.74
CA LYS A 842 -8.34 3.86 8.27
C LYS A 842 -9.73 3.39 8.70
N TYR A 843 -10.19 2.21 8.24
CA TYR A 843 -11.56 1.75 8.53
C TYR A 843 -11.73 0.23 8.70
N THR A 844 -12.57 -0.18 9.65
CA THR A 844 -12.84 -1.58 10.07
C THR A 844 -13.47 -2.38 8.95
N ALA A 845 -12.76 -3.41 8.49
CA ALA A 845 -13.33 -4.45 7.65
C ALA A 845 -14.12 -5.45 8.52
N ASP A 846 -15.37 -5.12 8.88
CA ASP A 846 -16.32 -6.10 9.42
C ASP A 846 -16.71 -7.12 8.32
N CYS A 847 -15.86 -8.14 8.16
CA CYS A 847 -16.01 -9.21 7.20
C CYS A 847 -15.17 -10.44 7.58
N LEU A 848 -15.47 -11.07 8.71
CA LEU A 848 -14.97 -12.42 8.97
C LEU A 848 -15.75 -13.45 8.15
N ARG A 849 -15.01 -14.14 7.29
CA ARG A 849 -15.47 -15.20 6.39
C ARG A 849 -15.96 -16.41 7.16
N GLU A 850 -16.66 -17.29 6.44
CA GLU A 850 -16.60 -18.71 6.78
C GLU A 850 -15.15 -19.21 6.77
N GLU A 851 -14.86 -20.00 7.78
CA GLU A 851 -13.57 -20.61 8.09
C GLU A 851 -13.00 -21.39 6.89
N LEU A 852 -11.74 -21.11 6.52
CA LEU A 852 -11.00 -21.69 5.38
C LEU A 852 -11.46 -21.26 3.96
N GLN A 853 -12.38 -20.32 3.79
CA GLN A 853 -12.68 -19.78 2.46
C GLN A 853 -11.46 -19.03 1.86
N PRO A 854 -11.07 -19.29 0.59
CA PRO A 854 -9.93 -18.63 -0.05
C PRO A 854 -10.03 -17.08 -0.05
N TYR A 855 -8.90 -16.39 0.14
CA TYR A 855 -8.88 -14.92 0.25
C TYR A 855 -9.29 -14.19 -1.04
N ASP A 856 -9.17 -14.90 -2.16
CA ASP A 856 -9.55 -14.58 -3.53
C ASP A 856 -11.05 -14.79 -3.85
N ILE A 857 -11.87 -15.33 -2.94
CA ILE A 857 -13.32 -15.46 -3.11
C ILE A 857 -14.10 -15.00 -1.87
N SER A 858 -15.02 -14.06 -2.06
CA SER A 858 -16.24 -13.95 -1.26
C SER A 858 -17.42 -14.27 -2.18
N THR A 859 -18.31 -15.17 -1.77
CA THR A 859 -19.52 -15.52 -2.54
C THR A 859 -20.39 -14.29 -2.80
N PHE A 860 -20.53 -13.41 -1.81
CA PHE A 860 -21.30 -12.16 -1.89
C PHE A 860 -20.75 -11.13 -2.89
N ALA A 861 -19.50 -11.28 -3.37
CA ALA A 861 -18.96 -10.42 -4.42
C ALA A 861 -19.69 -10.61 -5.77
N TYR A 862 -20.32 -11.76 -5.98
CA TYR A 862 -21.08 -12.07 -7.21
C TYR A 862 -22.58 -11.74 -7.09
N ASP A 863 -23.12 -11.70 -5.86
CA ASP A 863 -24.48 -11.24 -5.53
C ASP A 863 -24.54 -9.72 -5.20
N GLY A 864 -23.60 -8.94 -5.74
CA GLY A 864 -23.57 -7.47 -5.62
C GLY A 864 -23.40 -6.91 -4.19
N GLY A 865 -23.03 -7.74 -3.22
CA GLY A 865 -23.07 -7.45 -1.79
C GLY A 865 -21.83 -6.74 -1.24
N PHE A 866 -21.56 -5.50 -1.66
CA PHE A 866 -20.56 -4.64 -1.02
C PHE A 866 -21.18 -3.45 -0.29
N ARG A 867 -21.15 -3.49 1.05
CA ARG A 867 -21.04 -2.31 1.94
C ARG A 867 -20.56 -2.74 3.31
N TYR A 868 -19.68 -1.92 3.89
CA TYR A 868 -19.37 -1.92 5.31
C TYR A 868 -20.68 -1.90 6.13
N ARG A 869 -20.78 -2.74 7.15
CA ARG A 869 -21.83 -2.56 8.16
C ARG A 869 -21.52 -1.30 8.96
N ARG A 870 -22.58 -0.60 9.37
CA ARG A 870 -22.54 0.21 10.58
C ARG A 870 -23.28 -0.59 11.63
N GLU A 871 -22.55 -0.91 12.71
CA GLU A 871 -23.03 -1.63 13.88
C GLU A 871 -23.45 -3.10 13.61
N ALA A 872 -23.31 -3.93 14.64
CA ALA A 872 -23.73 -5.33 14.60
C ALA A 872 -25.24 -5.43 14.83
N LEU A 873 -25.92 -6.28 14.05
CA LEU A 873 -27.26 -6.74 14.37
C LEU A 873 -27.14 -7.95 15.31
N GLU A 874 -27.41 -7.73 16.59
CA GLU A 874 -28.00 -8.78 17.43
C GLU A 874 -29.45 -9.05 16.95
N ASP A 875 -29.96 -10.26 17.15
CA ASP A 875 -31.27 -10.68 16.64
C ASP A 875 -32.43 -10.07 17.44
N GLU A 876 -33.01 -8.95 16.96
CA GLU A 876 -34.40 -8.57 17.30
C GLU A 876 -35.28 -8.41 16.04
N GLU A 877 -36.54 -8.86 16.15
CA GLU A 877 -37.52 -8.94 15.06
C GLU A 877 -38.16 -7.57 14.74
N GLU A 878 -37.40 -6.62 14.17
CA GLU A 878 -38.02 -5.43 13.59
C GLU A 878 -38.95 -5.79 12.42
N PRO A 879 -40.16 -5.21 12.34
CA PRO A 879 -41.13 -5.56 11.30
C PRO A 879 -40.65 -5.14 9.91
N PHE A 880 -40.72 -6.07 8.95
CA PHE A 880 -40.68 -5.74 7.54
C PHE A 880 -41.84 -4.78 7.22
N ASN A 881 -41.55 -3.77 6.40
CA ASN A 881 -42.46 -2.72 5.96
C ASN A 881 -42.94 -1.75 7.07
N PRO A 882 -42.66 -0.43 6.97
CA PRO A 882 -43.34 0.56 7.80
C PRO A 882 -44.85 0.58 7.50
N PRO A 883 -45.72 0.77 8.50
CA PRO A 883 -47.17 0.84 8.28
C PRO A 883 -47.56 2.00 7.35
N ASP A 884 -48.69 1.84 6.66
CA ASP A 884 -49.31 2.79 5.73
C ASP A 884 -48.50 3.18 4.46
N VAL A 885 -47.44 2.44 4.11
CA VAL A 885 -46.69 2.67 2.87
C VAL A 885 -47.34 1.97 1.66
N ARG A 886 -47.71 2.73 0.63
CA ARG A 886 -48.26 2.19 -0.63
C ARG A 886 -47.12 1.80 -1.56
N VAL A 887 -46.99 0.51 -1.87
CA VAL A 887 -45.91 -0.02 -2.74
C VAL A 887 -46.43 -0.25 -4.14
N THR A 888 -45.77 0.36 -5.12
CA THR A 888 -46.18 0.28 -6.52
C THR A 888 -45.06 -0.22 -7.41
N ILE A 889 -45.39 -1.02 -8.42
CA ILE A 889 -44.50 -1.43 -9.49
C ILE A 889 -44.91 -0.73 -10.80
N HIS A 890 -43.95 -0.42 -11.66
CA HIS A 890 -44.22 -0.05 -13.04
C HIS A 890 -43.13 -0.60 -13.97
N GLY A 891 -43.53 -0.98 -15.19
CA GLY A 891 -42.67 -1.68 -16.13
C GLY A 891 -43.06 -1.47 -17.58
N SER A 892 -42.33 -2.14 -18.49
CA SER A 892 -42.55 -2.02 -19.94
C SER A 892 -43.95 -2.47 -20.40
N TRP A 893 -44.62 -3.37 -19.67
CA TRP A 893 -46.01 -3.77 -19.92
C TRP A 893 -47.04 -2.62 -19.79
N SER A 894 -46.69 -1.49 -19.17
CA SER A 894 -47.50 -0.26 -19.19
C SER A 894 -46.84 0.88 -19.99
N GLY A 895 -45.74 0.60 -20.69
CA GLY A 895 -44.85 1.63 -21.23
C GLY A 895 -44.29 2.55 -20.14
N PHE A 896 -44.15 2.03 -18.90
CA PHE A 896 -43.90 2.77 -17.65
C PHE A 896 -44.97 3.84 -17.30
N GLY A 897 -46.10 3.88 -18.02
CA GLY A 897 -47.12 4.93 -17.94
C GLY A 897 -48.16 4.75 -16.83
N THR A 898 -48.26 3.57 -16.21
CA THR A 898 -49.11 3.32 -15.04
C THR A 898 -48.36 2.62 -13.93
N PHE A 899 -48.65 3.04 -12.69
CA PHE A 899 -48.21 2.41 -11.45
C PHE A 899 -49.29 1.46 -10.95
N GLU A 900 -48.92 0.21 -10.69
CA GLU A 900 -49.80 -0.83 -10.20
C GLU A 900 -49.42 -1.22 -8.77
N ASP A 901 -50.41 -1.49 -7.93
CA ASP A 901 -50.17 -1.85 -6.54
C ASP A 901 -49.57 -3.27 -6.42
N MET A 902 -48.60 -3.41 -5.52
CA MET A 902 -48.10 -4.71 -5.10
C MET A 902 -48.92 -5.20 -3.90
N LYS A 903 -49.38 -6.45 -3.94
CA LYS A 903 -50.14 -7.08 -2.87
C LYS A 903 -49.19 -7.54 -1.76
N GLU A 904 -49.42 -7.08 -0.54
CA GLU A 904 -48.77 -7.61 0.66
C GLU A 904 -49.28 -9.02 0.97
N GLU A 905 -48.35 -9.94 1.22
CA GLU A 905 -48.61 -11.34 1.61
C GLU A 905 -48.39 -11.53 3.13
N GLU A 906 -48.86 -12.66 3.67
CA GLU A 906 -48.76 -12.98 5.11
C GLU A 906 -47.30 -13.08 5.62
N ASP A 907 -46.31 -13.14 4.73
CA ASP A 907 -44.88 -13.18 5.05
C ASP A 907 -44.16 -11.81 4.93
N GLY A 908 -44.93 -10.72 4.91
CA GLY A 908 -44.43 -9.34 4.81
C GLY A 908 -43.81 -9.00 3.45
N ALA A 909 -43.98 -9.83 2.42
CA ALA A 909 -43.51 -9.50 1.08
C ALA A 909 -44.58 -8.79 0.25
N TYR A 910 -44.17 -7.74 -0.44
CA TYR A 910 -44.95 -7.16 -1.53
C TYR A 910 -44.76 -7.99 -2.79
N THR A 911 -45.87 -8.42 -3.39
CA THR A 911 -45.88 -9.27 -4.58
C THR A 911 -46.71 -8.70 -5.70
N HIS A 912 -46.25 -8.87 -6.94
CA HIS A 912 -47.02 -8.48 -8.12
C HIS A 912 -46.78 -9.48 -9.25
N THR A 913 -47.77 -9.63 -10.12
CA THR A 913 -47.81 -10.67 -11.15
C THR A 913 -47.47 -10.06 -12.51
N VAL A 914 -46.23 -10.21 -12.94
CA VAL A 914 -45.75 -9.73 -14.25
C VAL A 914 -46.01 -10.82 -15.29
N VAL A 915 -46.78 -10.49 -16.32
CA VAL A 915 -46.99 -11.36 -17.47
C VAL A 915 -46.00 -10.96 -18.55
N LEU A 916 -45.20 -11.90 -19.07
CA LEU A 916 -44.32 -11.59 -20.21
C LEU A 916 -45.17 -11.21 -21.43
N GLY A 917 -44.98 -9.99 -21.94
CA GLY A 917 -45.62 -9.54 -23.17
C GLY A 917 -45.10 -10.28 -24.40
N THR A 918 -45.61 -9.89 -25.58
CA THR A 918 -45.21 -10.48 -26.87
C THR A 918 -43.72 -10.32 -27.18
N SER A 919 -43.01 -9.43 -26.48
CA SER A 919 -41.55 -9.29 -26.53
C SER A 919 -40.77 -10.44 -25.88
N ARG A 920 -41.41 -11.30 -25.08
CA ARG A 920 -40.78 -12.25 -24.13
C ARG A 920 -39.79 -11.59 -23.15
N VAL A 921 -39.83 -10.26 -23.02
CA VAL A 921 -39.03 -9.46 -22.09
C VAL A 921 -39.90 -8.42 -21.43
N GLU A 922 -39.75 -8.29 -20.11
CA GLU A 922 -40.25 -7.15 -19.36
C GLU A 922 -39.16 -6.55 -18.46
N THR A 923 -39.08 -5.22 -18.42
CA THR A 923 -38.20 -4.47 -17.49
C THR A 923 -39.03 -3.65 -16.53
N PHE A 924 -38.60 -3.54 -15.27
CA PHE A 924 -39.39 -2.87 -14.23
C PHE A 924 -38.58 -2.13 -13.17
N THR A 925 -39.29 -1.27 -12.45
CA THR A 925 -38.84 -0.47 -11.32
C THR A 925 -39.93 -0.50 -10.25
N ILE A 926 -39.56 -0.45 -8.96
CA ILE A 926 -40.50 -0.46 -7.83
C ILE A 926 -40.40 0.89 -7.12
N CYS A 927 -41.53 1.53 -6.81
CA CYS A 927 -41.59 2.93 -6.41
C CYS A 927 -42.55 3.12 -5.20
N LEU A 928 -42.18 4.04 -4.30
CA LEU A 928 -43.08 4.46 -3.21
C LEU A 928 -44.22 5.33 -3.74
N HIS A 929 -45.46 5.02 -3.32
CA HIS A 929 -46.68 5.81 -3.56
C HIS A 929 -47.01 6.16 -5.03
N GLY A 930 -46.32 5.58 -6.01
CA GLY A 930 -46.39 5.96 -7.43
C GLY A 930 -45.48 7.12 -7.84
N LEU A 931 -44.35 7.33 -7.16
CA LEU A 931 -43.40 8.42 -7.41
C LEU A 931 -42.02 7.89 -7.86
N VAL A 932 -41.57 8.32 -9.05
CA VAL A 932 -40.25 7.92 -9.62
C VAL A 932 -39.08 8.43 -8.79
N ASP A 933 -39.21 9.60 -8.15
CA ASP A 933 -38.16 10.17 -7.27
C ASP A 933 -37.91 9.33 -6.01
N TYR A 934 -38.76 8.32 -5.74
CA TYR A 934 -38.64 7.35 -4.65
C TYR A 934 -38.58 5.92 -5.22
N SER A 935 -37.82 5.76 -6.30
CA SER A 935 -37.57 4.47 -6.94
C SER A 935 -36.56 3.62 -6.18
N PHE A 936 -36.87 2.34 -6.02
CA PHE A 936 -35.90 1.28 -5.81
C PHE A 936 -35.45 0.73 -7.16
N TYR A 937 -34.15 0.48 -7.28
CA TYR A 937 -33.52 0.14 -8.54
C TYR A 937 -32.28 -0.74 -8.31
N PRO A 938 -31.88 -1.61 -9.26
CA PRO A 938 -30.67 -2.41 -9.11
C PRO A 938 -29.40 -1.57 -9.24
N ALA A 939 -28.31 -2.01 -8.62
CA ALA A 939 -27.01 -1.33 -8.69
C ALA A 939 -26.44 -1.17 -10.12
N CYS A 940 -26.79 -2.05 -11.06
CA CYS A 940 -26.44 -1.97 -12.49
C CYS A 940 -27.67 -1.76 -13.38
N ARG A 941 -27.46 -1.65 -14.71
CA ARG A 941 -28.57 -1.78 -15.68
C ARG A 941 -28.98 -3.24 -15.82
N ASP A 942 -30.21 -3.44 -16.31
CA ASP A 942 -30.81 -4.72 -16.69
C ASP A 942 -30.54 -5.85 -15.66
N GLY A 943 -30.72 -5.49 -14.37
CA GLY A 943 -30.30 -6.29 -13.23
C GLY A 943 -31.15 -7.55 -13.02
N SER A 944 -30.48 -8.63 -12.63
CA SER A 944 -31.10 -9.89 -12.20
C SER A 944 -31.61 -9.81 -10.74
N PRO A 945 -32.25 -10.87 -10.19
CA PRO A 945 -32.63 -10.94 -8.77
C PRO A 945 -31.45 -10.82 -7.80
N LEU A 946 -30.24 -11.14 -8.27
CA LEU A 946 -29.01 -11.20 -7.49
C LEU A 946 -28.31 -9.83 -7.37
N ILE A 947 -28.91 -8.76 -7.90
CA ILE A 947 -28.33 -7.42 -7.88
C ILE A 947 -28.88 -6.59 -6.72
N TYR A 948 -27.97 -6.02 -5.91
CA TYR A 948 -28.29 -5.16 -4.77
C TYR A 948 -29.30 -4.05 -5.12
N VAL A 949 -30.26 -3.85 -4.22
CA VAL A 949 -31.36 -2.90 -4.35
C VAL A 949 -30.98 -1.55 -3.73
N GLU A 950 -30.63 -0.59 -4.57
CA GLU A 950 -30.49 0.82 -4.19
C GLU A 950 -31.88 1.51 -4.06
N GLY A 951 -31.89 2.76 -3.59
CA GLY A 951 -33.10 3.56 -3.35
C GLY A 951 -33.68 3.40 -1.92
N PRO A 952 -34.85 4.02 -1.62
CA PRO A 952 -35.70 4.77 -2.55
C PRO A 952 -35.17 6.18 -2.79
N ASP A 953 -34.67 6.47 -4.00
CA ASP A 953 -34.34 7.84 -4.43
C ASP A 953 -34.35 8.00 -5.97
N ALA A 954 -34.04 9.20 -6.45
CA ALA A 954 -34.10 9.59 -7.87
C ALA A 954 -32.84 9.24 -8.71
N LYS A 955 -31.81 8.61 -8.12
CA LYS A 955 -30.54 8.30 -8.83
C LYS A 955 -30.65 7.07 -9.74
N GLY A 956 -31.74 6.30 -9.65
CA GLY A 956 -32.00 5.09 -10.43
C GLY A 956 -32.28 5.28 -11.92
N ASN A 957 -32.11 6.49 -12.46
CA ASN A 957 -32.51 6.81 -13.84
C ASN A 957 -31.77 5.93 -14.86
N GLY A 958 -32.52 5.02 -15.50
CA GLY A 958 -31.99 4.04 -16.46
C GLY A 958 -31.39 2.78 -15.84
N LYS A 959 -31.50 2.56 -14.52
CA LYS A 959 -31.25 1.27 -13.86
C LYS A 959 -32.59 0.57 -13.60
N ARG A 960 -32.76 -0.67 -14.07
CA ARG A 960 -34.01 -1.45 -13.98
C ARG A 960 -33.72 -2.93 -13.81
N TRP A 961 -34.66 -3.68 -13.25
CA TRP A 961 -34.61 -5.15 -13.33
C TRP A 961 -35.13 -5.63 -14.69
N MET A 962 -34.63 -6.77 -15.17
CA MET A 962 -35.04 -7.36 -16.44
C MET A 962 -35.41 -8.84 -16.27
N ILE A 963 -36.61 -9.21 -16.72
CA ILE A 963 -37.02 -10.60 -16.96
C ILE A 963 -36.91 -10.82 -18.47
N ASP A 964 -35.89 -11.55 -18.94
CA ASP A 964 -35.70 -11.87 -20.36
C ASP A 964 -35.86 -13.38 -20.60
N GLY A 965 -36.94 -13.74 -21.30
CA GLY A 965 -37.25 -15.10 -21.72
C GLY A 965 -37.02 -15.36 -23.21
N ARG A 966 -36.36 -14.46 -23.96
CA ARG A 966 -36.15 -14.62 -25.41
C ARG A 966 -35.23 -15.79 -25.72
N ASP A 967 -34.12 -15.89 -25.00
CA ASP A 967 -33.04 -16.81 -25.33
C ASP A 967 -33.35 -18.25 -24.86
N GLU A 968 -34.09 -18.38 -23.75
CA GLU A 968 -34.68 -19.64 -23.27
C GLU A 968 -36.03 -19.98 -23.93
N GLN A 969 -36.53 -19.13 -24.85
CA GLN A 969 -37.79 -19.30 -25.61
C GLN A 969 -39.05 -19.45 -24.72
N VAL A 970 -39.07 -18.78 -23.56
CA VAL A 970 -40.23 -18.74 -22.66
C VAL A 970 -41.45 -18.18 -23.40
N ALA A 971 -42.62 -18.80 -23.20
CA ALA A 971 -43.82 -18.40 -23.91
C ALA A 971 -44.28 -16.97 -23.56
N ALA A 972 -44.75 -16.22 -24.56
CA ALA A 972 -45.48 -14.99 -24.28
C ALA A 972 -46.78 -15.34 -23.53
N GLY A 973 -47.09 -14.60 -22.47
CA GLY A 973 -48.14 -14.95 -21.52
C GLY A 973 -47.67 -15.79 -20.32
N THR A 974 -46.42 -16.26 -20.27
CA THR A 974 -45.85 -16.85 -19.04
C THR A 974 -45.86 -15.83 -17.90
N ILE A 975 -46.17 -16.31 -16.70
CA ILE A 975 -46.48 -15.49 -15.53
C ILE A 975 -45.36 -15.60 -14.51
N TYR A 976 -44.75 -14.47 -14.17
CA TYR A 976 -43.74 -14.34 -13.12
C TYR A 976 -44.32 -13.62 -11.90
N LYS A 977 -44.16 -14.21 -10.71
CA LYS A 977 -44.49 -13.55 -9.44
C LYS A 977 -43.26 -12.78 -8.96
N VAL A 978 -43.23 -11.47 -9.20
CA VAL A 978 -42.21 -10.57 -8.63
C VAL A 978 -42.51 -10.45 -7.13
N LYS A 979 -41.50 -10.71 -6.30
CA LYS A 979 -41.56 -10.69 -4.84
C LYS A 979 -40.47 -9.76 -4.29
N PHE A 980 -40.90 -8.81 -3.47
CA PHE A 980 -40.07 -7.72 -2.95
C PHE A 980 -40.25 -7.56 -1.43
N ARG A 981 -39.16 -7.25 -0.74
CA ARG A 981 -39.15 -6.92 0.70
C ARG A 981 -38.20 -5.76 0.95
N TRP A 982 -38.56 -4.87 1.89
CA TRP A 982 -37.64 -3.90 2.47
C TRP A 982 -37.76 -3.86 4.01
N GLY A 983 -36.70 -3.36 4.62
CA GLY A 983 -36.66 -2.74 5.94
C GLY A 983 -35.64 -1.60 5.92
N ILE A 984 -35.29 -1.05 7.08
CA ILE A 984 -34.26 -0.01 7.18
C ILE A 984 -32.91 -0.56 6.68
N ASN A 985 -32.55 -1.79 7.08
CA ASN A 985 -31.23 -2.39 6.87
C ASN A 985 -31.15 -3.44 5.75
N ARG A 986 -32.28 -3.91 5.18
CA ARG A 986 -32.30 -5.00 4.17
C ARG A 986 -33.32 -4.76 3.06
N LYS A 987 -32.95 -5.02 1.81
CA LYS A 987 -33.81 -4.89 0.61
C LYS A 987 -33.51 -6.03 -0.36
N SER A 988 -34.53 -6.62 -0.99
CA SER A 988 -34.35 -7.74 -1.93
C SER A 988 -35.51 -7.88 -2.91
N VAL A 989 -35.22 -7.94 -4.22
CA VAL A 989 -36.15 -8.24 -5.31
C VAL A 989 -35.88 -9.65 -5.84
N SER A 990 -36.94 -10.39 -6.16
CA SER A 990 -36.89 -11.75 -6.72
C SER A 990 -38.08 -12.00 -7.63
N TRP A 991 -38.01 -13.03 -8.49
CA TRP A 991 -39.16 -13.49 -9.27
C TRP A 991 -39.08 -14.99 -9.56
N GLU A 992 -40.23 -15.63 -9.63
CA GLU A 992 -40.41 -17.08 -9.89
C GLU A 992 -41.52 -17.29 -10.93
N GLU A 993 -41.42 -18.31 -11.78
CA GLU A 993 -42.49 -18.69 -12.71
C GLU A 993 -43.64 -19.37 -11.97
N VAL A 994 -44.88 -18.94 -12.24
CA VAL A 994 -46.08 -19.47 -11.59
C VAL A 994 -46.63 -20.66 -12.38
N SER A 995 -46.35 -21.88 -11.90
CA SER A 995 -46.93 -23.13 -12.43
C SER A 995 -48.47 -23.12 -12.38
N ALA A 996 -49.12 -23.55 -13.45
CA ALA A 996 -50.57 -23.41 -13.64
C ALA A 996 -51.48 -24.28 -12.73
N ASP A 997 -50.92 -25.09 -11.82
CA ASP A 997 -51.62 -26.10 -11.03
C ASP A 997 -52.04 -25.61 -9.62
N GLY A 998 -52.91 -24.60 -9.53
CA GLY A 998 -53.45 -24.16 -8.24
C GLY A 998 -54.35 -22.92 -8.28
N GLU A 999 -55.68 -23.15 -8.30
CA GLU A 999 -56.80 -22.20 -8.10
C GLU A 999 -56.60 -20.67 -8.30
N SER A 1000 -57.43 -20.14 -9.21
CA SER A 1000 -57.93 -18.74 -9.29
C SER A 1000 -57.18 -17.76 -10.20
N VAL A 1001 -57.89 -17.37 -11.28
CA VAL A 1001 -57.61 -16.26 -12.20
C VAL A 1001 -56.23 -16.32 -12.90
N VAL A 1002 -56.20 -17.02 -14.04
CA VAL A 1002 -55.42 -16.53 -15.19
C VAL A 1002 -55.98 -15.15 -15.54
N PRO A 1003 -55.22 -14.05 -15.46
CA PRO A 1003 -55.68 -12.77 -15.95
C PRO A 1003 -55.94 -12.91 -17.45
N LYS A 1004 -57.04 -12.34 -17.95
CA LYS A 1004 -57.15 -12.13 -19.41
C LYS A 1004 -55.91 -11.34 -19.81
N VAL A 1005 -55.08 -11.89 -20.71
CA VAL A 1005 -53.87 -11.23 -21.20
C VAL A 1005 -54.22 -9.81 -21.60
N VAL A 1006 -53.81 -8.85 -20.77
CA VAL A 1006 -53.98 -7.43 -21.06
C VAL A 1006 -52.91 -7.11 -22.07
N ARG A 1007 -53.18 -7.37 -23.35
CA ARG A 1007 -52.31 -6.97 -24.45
C ARG A 1007 -52.08 -5.47 -24.36
N ALA A 1008 -50.93 -5.09 -23.82
CA ALA A 1008 -50.47 -3.72 -23.76
C ALA A 1008 -50.39 -3.19 -25.19
N ASP A 1009 -51.07 -2.07 -25.47
CA ASP A 1009 -51.11 -1.51 -26.82
C ASP A 1009 -49.85 -0.67 -27.09
N HIS A 1010 -48.71 -1.38 -27.18
CA HIS A 1010 -47.38 -0.82 -27.32
C HIS A 1010 -47.29 0.14 -28.52
N ARG A 1011 -46.71 1.32 -28.28
CA ARG A 1011 -46.53 2.34 -29.31
C ARG A 1011 -45.16 2.21 -29.93
N TYR A 1012 -45.13 1.76 -31.17
CA TYR A 1012 -43.91 1.79 -31.98
C TYR A 1012 -43.75 3.19 -32.57
N GLN A 1013 -42.57 3.79 -32.37
CA GLN A 1013 -42.23 5.10 -32.89
C GLN A 1013 -41.08 4.98 -33.90
N ILE A 1014 -41.19 5.64 -35.05
CA ILE A 1014 -40.09 5.73 -36.02
C ILE A 1014 -39.11 6.83 -35.59
N LEU A 1015 -37.83 6.54 -35.73
CA LEU A 1015 -36.72 7.45 -35.44
C LEU A 1015 -35.79 7.47 -36.66
N GLY A 1016 -35.57 8.63 -37.28
CA GLY A 1016 -34.78 8.68 -38.51
C GLY A 1016 -34.69 10.05 -39.17
N SER A 1017 -34.31 10.08 -40.44
CA SER A 1017 -34.24 11.30 -41.24
C SER A 1017 -35.63 11.94 -41.43
N TRP A 1018 -36.67 11.14 -41.68
CA TRP A 1018 -38.08 11.58 -41.79
C TRP A 1018 -38.55 12.45 -40.64
N THR A 1019 -38.15 12.11 -39.41
CA THR A 1019 -38.57 12.79 -38.18
C THR A 1019 -37.58 13.86 -37.72
N SER A 1020 -36.43 13.96 -38.40
CA SER A 1020 -35.25 14.71 -37.98
C SER A 1020 -34.74 14.28 -36.59
N GLY A 1021 -34.65 12.97 -36.36
CA GLY A 1021 -34.19 12.38 -35.10
C GLY A 1021 -35.19 12.46 -33.94
N ARG A 1022 -36.41 12.94 -34.18
CA ARG A 1022 -37.52 12.87 -33.20
C ARG A 1022 -38.24 11.52 -33.30
N LYS A 1023 -39.10 11.24 -32.33
CA LYS A 1023 -39.95 10.04 -32.32
C LYS A 1023 -41.33 10.41 -32.83
N ASP A 1024 -41.87 9.64 -33.76
CA ASP A 1024 -43.17 9.86 -34.43
C ASP A 1024 -43.95 8.53 -34.46
N ASP A 1025 -45.22 8.55 -34.08
CA ASP A 1025 -46.00 7.32 -33.81
C ASP A 1025 -46.36 6.58 -35.11
N LEU A 1026 -46.13 5.26 -35.15
CA LEU A 1026 -46.68 4.42 -36.21
C LEU A 1026 -48.20 4.26 -36.03
N ARG A 1027 -48.92 4.23 -37.16
CA ARG A 1027 -50.36 4.03 -37.18
C ARG A 1027 -50.66 2.53 -37.10
N LYS A 1028 -51.16 2.05 -35.96
CA LYS A 1028 -51.72 0.70 -35.83
C LYS A 1028 -52.81 0.44 -36.88
N SER A 1029 -52.78 -0.75 -37.49
CA SER A 1029 -53.81 -1.22 -38.42
C SER A 1029 -55.16 -1.41 -37.71
N ARG A 1030 -56.25 -1.44 -38.49
CA ARG A 1030 -57.61 -1.66 -37.98
C ARG A 1030 -58.14 -3.06 -38.25
N ASP A 1031 -57.57 -3.71 -39.26
CA ASP A 1031 -58.09 -4.97 -39.83
C ASP A 1031 -57.13 -6.14 -39.56
N GLU A 1032 -55.91 -5.85 -39.09
CA GLU A 1032 -54.85 -6.81 -38.77
C GLU A 1032 -54.22 -6.45 -37.39
N GLU A 1033 -54.10 -7.43 -36.50
CA GLU A 1033 -53.54 -7.23 -35.15
C GLU A 1033 -52.01 -7.39 -35.16
N GLY A 1034 -51.28 -6.72 -34.26
CA GLY A 1034 -49.81 -6.70 -34.26
C GLY A 1034 -49.15 -5.84 -35.37
N VAL A 1035 -49.96 -5.27 -36.28
CA VAL A 1035 -49.49 -4.54 -37.46
C VAL A 1035 -49.51 -3.01 -37.27
N PHE A 1036 -48.40 -2.35 -37.59
CA PHE A 1036 -48.15 -0.92 -37.44
C PHE A 1036 -47.61 -0.30 -38.75
N GLU A 1037 -48.23 0.77 -39.23
CA GLU A 1037 -47.97 1.37 -40.55
C GLU A 1037 -47.34 2.77 -40.46
N TYR A 1038 -46.41 3.09 -41.36
CA TYR A 1038 -45.91 4.45 -41.60
C TYR A 1038 -45.92 4.79 -43.09
N LEU A 1039 -46.23 6.05 -43.42
CA LEU A 1039 -46.25 6.55 -44.80
C LEU A 1039 -45.24 7.69 -44.98
N GLY A 1040 -43.98 7.33 -45.13
CA GLY A 1040 -42.90 8.26 -45.42
C GLY A 1040 -42.96 8.83 -46.84
N LYS A 1041 -42.19 9.90 -47.07
CA LYS A 1041 -41.84 10.40 -48.40
C LYS A 1041 -40.33 10.51 -48.52
N ILE A 1042 -39.74 10.09 -49.63
CA ILE A 1042 -38.32 10.37 -49.90
C ILE A 1042 -38.14 11.88 -50.13
N GLY A 1043 -37.28 12.50 -49.33
CA GLY A 1043 -36.89 13.90 -49.42
C GLY A 1043 -35.90 14.17 -50.55
N VAL A 1044 -35.30 15.37 -50.52
CA VAL A 1044 -34.38 15.86 -51.57
C VAL A 1044 -33.05 15.09 -51.67
N THR A 1045 -32.73 14.29 -50.66
CA THR A 1045 -31.57 13.38 -50.58
C THR A 1045 -31.67 12.18 -51.52
N GLY A 1046 -32.88 11.75 -51.92
CA GLY A 1046 -33.10 10.49 -52.65
C GLY A 1046 -32.97 9.23 -51.80
N TYR A 1047 -32.63 9.36 -50.52
CA TYR A 1047 -32.61 8.28 -49.53
C TYR A 1047 -33.03 8.77 -48.15
N GLU A 1048 -33.53 7.84 -47.34
CA GLU A 1048 -33.99 8.08 -45.96
C GLU A 1048 -33.45 6.96 -45.06
N THR A 1049 -33.12 7.30 -43.81
CA THR A 1049 -32.63 6.34 -42.80
C THR A 1049 -33.62 6.25 -41.65
N PHE A 1050 -33.79 5.05 -41.09
CA PHE A 1050 -34.70 4.84 -39.96
C PHE A 1050 -34.34 3.62 -39.10
N GLN A 1051 -34.80 3.66 -37.86
CA GLN A 1051 -34.96 2.55 -36.91
C GLN A 1051 -36.27 2.77 -36.14
N PHE A 1052 -36.68 1.82 -35.28
CA PHE A 1052 -37.83 2.00 -34.39
C PHE A 1052 -37.42 2.05 -32.92
N CYS A 1053 -38.33 2.60 -32.11
CA CYS A 1053 -38.21 2.76 -30.66
C CYS A 1053 -39.57 2.36 -30.05
N ARG A 1054 -39.59 1.37 -29.16
CA ARG A 1054 -40.81 0.90 -28.48
C ARG A 1054 -41.12 1.80 -27.28
N ASP A 1055 -42.38 2.23 -27.19
CA ASP A 1055 -42.97 3.08 -26.14
C ASP A 1055 -42.23 4.40 -25.83
N GLY A 1056 -41.32 4.81 -26.72
CA GLY A 1056 -40.46 5.98 -26.51
C GLY A 1056 -39.20 5.71 -25.70
N ASP A 1057 -38.84 4.45 -25.44
CA ASP A 1057 -37.65 4.04 -24.69
C ASP A 1057 -36.41 3.85 -25.58
N SER A 1058 -35.33 4.59 -25.29
CA SER A 1058 -34.04 4.46 -26.00
C SER A 1058 -33.20 3.25 -25.58
N GLN A 1059 -33.67 2.41 -24.66
CA GLN A 1059 -33.11 1.08 -24.40
C GLN A 1059 -33.94 -0.04 -25.08
N GLN A 1060 -34.96 0.32 -25.87
CA GLN A 1060 -35.79 -0.61 -26.64
C GLN A 1060 -35.81 -0.19 -28.12
N LEU A 1061 -34.63 -0.16 -28.73
CA LEU A 1061 -34.45 0.10 -30.17
C LEU A 1061 -34.66 -1.19 -30.97
N ILE A 1062 -35.31 -1.09 -32.12
CA ILE A 1062 -35.50 -2.18 -33.08
C ILE A 1062 -34.83 -1.76 -34.40
N TYR A 1063 -33.87 -2.57 -34.87
CA TYR A 1063 -32.81 -2.15 -35.80
C TYR A 1063 -32.27 -3.35 -36.63
N PRO A 1064 -31.54 -3.13 -37.75
CA PRO A 1064 -30.83 -4.21 -38.47
C PRO A 1064 -29.49 -4.58 -37.82
N SER A 1065 -29.02 -5.83 -37.95
CA SER A 1065 -27.68 -6.22 -37.47
C SER A 1065 -26.55 -5.35 -38.03
N ASP A 1066 -26.61 -5.05 -39.33
CA ASP A 1066 -25.65 -4.26 -40.09
C ASP A 1066 -26.03 -2.77 -40.06
N ASN A 1067 -25.06 -1.87 -39.94
CA ASN A 1067 -25.32 -0.43 -40.11
C ASN A 1067 -25.60 -0.06 -41.59
N LEU A 1068 -26.45 0.96 -41.80
CA LEU A 1068 -26.90 1.50 -43.09
C LEU A 1068 -27.42 0.42 -44.04
N CYS A 1069 -28.18 -0.54 -43.52
CA CYS A 1069 -28.50 -1.74 -44.28
C CYS A 1069 -29.61 -1.54 -45.33
N THR A 1070 -29.36 -2.10 -46.51
CA THR A 1070 -30.29 -2.24 -47.65
C THR A 1070 -30.54 -3.70 -48.05
N LYS A 1071 -29.81 -4.67 -47.48
CA LYS A 1071 -29.94 -6.10 -47.77
C LYS A 1071 -31.10 -6.68 -46.94
N THR A 1072 -31.99 -7.46 -47.55
CA THR A 1072 -33.05 -8.22 -46.84
C THR A 1072 -32.55 -9.51 -46.19
N THR A 1073 -31.28 -9.89 -46.41
CA THR A 1073 -30.66 -11.08 -45.81
C THR A 1073 -30.16 -10.86 -44.38
N VAL A 1074 -30.22 -9.64 -43.85
CA VAL A 1074 -29.85 -9.35 -42.46
C VAL A 1074 -31.06 -9.51 -41.55
N PRO A 1075 -30.90 -10.02 -40.33
CA PRO A 1075 -31.99 -10.14 -39.38
C PRO A 1075 -32.37 -8.80 -38.76
N VAL A 1076 -33.62 -8.73 -38.29
CA VAL A 1076 -34.06 -7.70 -37.33
C VAL A 1076 -33.52 -8.04 -35.94
N ARG A 1077 -33.03 -7.03 -35.22
CA ARG A 1077 -32.53 -7.06 -33.84
C ARG A 1077 -33.37 -6.15 -32.93
N GLY A 1078 -33.22 -6.33 -31.63
CA GLY A 1078 -34.01 -5.62 -30.61
C GLY A 1078 -35.42 -6.18 -30.38
N PRO A 1079 -36.21 -5.56 -29.47
CA PRO A 1079 -35.90 -4.36 -28.69
C PRO A 1079 -34.75 -4.55 -27.70
N ASP A 1080 -33.68 -3.75 -27.85
CA ASP A 1080 -32.55 -3.66 -26.91
C ASP A 1080 -31.78 -2.32 -27.08
N HIS A 1081 -30.63 -2.16 -26.40
CA HIS A 1081 -29.83 -0.93 -26.39
C HIS A 1081 -28.67 -0.90 -27.42
N MET A 1082 -28.33 -2.03 -28.07
CA MET A 1082 -27.18 -2.15 -28.99
C MET A 1082 -27.44 -1.56 -30.38
N GLY A 1083 -28.68 -1.15 -30.67
CA GLY A 1083 -29.07 -0.52 -31.94
C GLY A 1083 -28.58 0.91 -32.19
N GLU A 1084 -27.78 1.50 -31.29
CA GLU A 1084 -27.36 2.90 -31.43
C GLU A 1084 -26.49 3.13 -32.67
N GLY A 1085 -27.11 3.76 -33.69
CA GLY A 1085 -26.44 4.02 -34.96
C GLY A 1085 -26.43 2.83 -35.92
N LYS A 1086 -27.31 1.84 -35.74
CA LYS A 1086 -27.61 0.78 -36.72
C LYS A 1086 -28.98 1.08 -37.35
N MET A 1087 -29.01 1.48 -38.62
CA MET A 1087 -30.20 2.01 -39.30
C MET A 1087 -30.49 1.27 -40.61
N TRP A 1088 -31.77 1.09 -40.94
CA TRP A 1088 -32.19 0.72 -42.31
C TRP A 1088 -32.10 1.93 -43.24
N VAL A 1089 -31.92 1.68 -44.54
CA VAL A 1089 -31.87 2.70 -45.59
C VAL A 1089 -32.90 2.41 -46.68
N VAL A 1090 -33.75 3.39 -47.00
CA VAL A 1090 -34.67 3.32 -48.15
C VAL A 1090 -34.18 4.27 -49.24
N LEU A 1091 -34.15 3.79 -50.48
CA LEU A 1091 -33.79 4.54 -51.68
C LEU A 1091 -35.04 4.82 -52.52
N GLY A 1092 -35.13 6.00 -53.14
CA GLY A 1092 -36.23 6.29 -54.07
C GLY A 1092 -36.15 7.66 -54.74
N LYS A 1093 -37.19 8.02 -55.48
CA LYS A 1093 -37.28 9.32 -56.14
C LYS A 1093 -37.80 10.38 -55.17
N VAL A 1094 -37.34 11.63 -55.31
CA VAL A 1094 -37.86 12.74 -54.51
C VAL A 1094 -39.40 12.81 -54.62
N GLU A 1095 -40.08 13.02 -53.50
CA GLU A 1095 -41.56 12.96 -53.33
C GLU A 1095 -42.20 11.57 -53.54
N GLU A 1096 -41.41 10.50 -53.70
CA GLU A 1096 -41.93 9.13 -53.71
C GLU A 1096 -42.43 8.72 -52.33
N LYS A 1097 -43.65 8.17 -52.27
CA LYS A 1097 -44.22 7.59 -51.05
C LYS A 1097 -43.60 6.23 -50.76
N VAL A 1098 -43.08 6.07 -49.55
CA VAL A 1098 -42.64 4.80 -48.98
C VAL A 1098 -43.69 4.35 -47.97
N PHE A 1099 -44.19 3.14 -48.13
CA PHE A 1099 -45.07 2.51 -47.15
C PHE A 1099 -44.24 1.52 -46.33
N ILE A 1100 -44.30 1.64 -45.00
CA ILE A 1100 -43.59 0.79 -44.05
C ILE A 1100 -44.65 0.09 -43.21
N ARG A 1101 -44.51 -1.21 -43.04
CA ARG A 1101 -45.35 -2.06 -42.19
C ARG A 1101 -44.43 -2.84 -41.26
N LEU A 1102 -44.47 -2.51 -39.98
CA LEU A 1102 -43.84 -3.25 -38.89
C LEU A 1102 -44.91 -4.18 -38.29
N GLU A 1103 -44.59 -5.46 -38.18
CA GLU A 1103 -45.48 -6.51 -37.69
C GLU A 1103 -44.78 -7.24 -36.55
N VAL A 1104 -45.44 -7.34 -35.41
CA VAL A 1104 -44.90 -7.94 -34.19
C VAL A 1104 -45.89 -8.99 -33.69
N ASP A 1105 -45.52 -10.25 -33.83
CA ASP A 1105 -46.35 -11.41 -33.50
C ASP A 1105 -46.24 -11.81 -32.01
N ASP A 1106 -47.21 -12.58 -31.51
CA ASP A 1106 -47.21 -13.10 -30.13
C ASP A 1106 -45.99 -14.00 -29.83
N ALA A 1107 -45.30 -14.49 -30.88
CA ALA A 1107 -44.07 -15.29 -30.76
C ALA A 1107 -42.77 -14.45 -30.60
N ALA A 1108 -42.83 -13.14 -30.35
CA ALA A 1108 -41.69 -12.21 -30.40
C ALA A 1108 -41.03 -12.08 -31.78
N LYS A 1109 -41.63 -12.64 -32.83
CA LYS A 1109 -41.16 -12.46 -34.21
C LYS A 1109 -41.52 -11.06 -34.70
N ILE A 1110 -40.50 -10.30 -35.10
CA ILE A 1110 -40.64 -8.98 -35.72
C ILE A 1110 -40.40 -9.13 -37.22
N ILE A 1111 -41.41 -8.76 -38.02
CA ILE A 1111 -41.33 -8.70 -39.48
C ILE A 1111 -41.43 -7.23 -39.89
N LEU A 1112 -40.39 -6.71 -40.54
CA LEU A 1112 -40.40 -5.39 -41.15
C LEU A 1112 -40.59 -5.54 -42.65
N SER A 1113 -41.61 -4.89 -43.20
CA SER A 1113 -41.82 -4.80 -44.65
C SER A 1113 -41.80 -3.33 -45.11
N VAL A 1114 -41.09 -3.06 -46.20
CA VAL A 1114 -40.96 -1.74 -46.81
C VAL A 1114 -41.32 -1.84 -48.28
N ARG A 1115 -42.32 -1.06 -48.71
CA ARG A 1115 -42.86 -1.07 -50.07
C ARG A 1115 -42.74 0.32 -50.72
N SER A 1116 -42.04 0.39 -51.85
CA SER A 1116 -41.92 1.60 -52.68
C SER A 1116 -42.01 1.25 -54.18
N LYS A 1117 -42.14 2.26 -55.05
CA LYS A 1117 -42.15 2.04 -56.51
C LYS A 1117 -40.75 1.82 -57.07
N SER A 1118 -39.71 2.30 -56.37
CA SER A 1118 -38.31 2.22 -56.81
C SER A 1118 -37.57 0.99 -56.26
N MET A 1119 -37.97 0.44 -55.10
CA MET A 1119 -37.35 -0.77 -54.51
C MET A 1119 -38.24 -2.02 -54.61
N GLY A 1120 -39.53 -1.88 -54.90
CA GLY A 1120 -40.48 -2.98 -54.84
C GLY A 1120 -40.94 -3.23 -53.40
N GLU A 1121 -40.93 -4.49 -52.98
CA GLU A 1121 -41.25 -4.93 -51.61
C GLU A 1121 -40.04 -5.63 -51.01
N LEU A 1122 -39.57 -5.12 -49.87
CA LEU A 1122 -38.45 -5.64 -49.10
C LEU A 1122 -38.97 -6.11 -47.75
N VAL A 1123 -38.52 -7.27 -47.29
CA VAL A 1123 -38.92 -7.86 -46.00
C VAL A 1123 -37.68 -8.28 -45.23
N TRP A 1124 -37.67 -7.97 -43.93
CA TRP A 1124 -36.69 -8.43 -42.94
C TRP A 1124 -37.44 -9.15 -41.82
N GLU A 1125 -36.83 -10.19 -41.24
CA GLU A 1125 -37.40 -10.95 -40.13
C GLU A 1125 -36.40 -11.04 -38.97
N SER A 1126 -36.87 -11.12 -37.72
CA SER A 1126 -36.02 -11.38 -36.56
C SER A 1126 -35.61 -12.86 -36.45
N VAL A 1127 -34.59 -13.13 -35.64
CA VAL A 1127 -34.14 -14.49 -35.28
C VAL A 1127 -34.38 -14.73 -33.79
N GLU A 1128 -34.90 -15.90 -33.45
CA GLU A 1128 -35.28 -16.28 -32.07
C GLU A 1128 -34.21 -17.15 -31.37
N GLY A 1129 -34.25 -17.18 -30.03
CA GLY A 1129 -33.33 -17.95 -29.19
C GLY A 1129 -31.88 -17.44 -29.24
N TRP A 1130 -30.94 -18.28 -28.78
CA TRP A 1130 -29.51 -17.95 -28.74
C TRP A 1130 -28.88 -17.44 -30.05
N SER A 1131 -29.48 -17.72 -31.21
CA SER A 1131 -29.07 -17.16 -32.52
C SER A 1131 -29.50 -15.70 -32.74
N ARG A 1132 -30.10 -15.04 -31.74
CA ARG A 1132 -30.47 -13.61 -31.77
C ARG A 1132 -29.28 -12.69 -32.00
N HIS A 1133 -28.05 -13.13 -31.71
CA HIS A 1133 -26.81 -12.47 -32.09
C HIS A 1133 -25.78 -13.49 -32.59
N THR A 1134 -24.78 -13.03 -33.34
CA THR A 1134 -23.57 -13.80 -33.66
C THR A 1134 -22.41 -13.34 -32.78
N TYR A 1135 -21.53 -14.26 -32.40
CA TYR A 1135 -20.38 -14.00 -31.53
C TYR A 1135 -19.10 -14.32 -32.29
N TRP A 1136 -18.08 -13.48 -32.16
CA TRP A 1136 -16.88 -13.54 -32.99
C TRP A 1136 -15.62 -13.38 -32.14
N LEU A 1137 -14.69 -14.32 -32.26
CA LEU A 1137 -13.34 -14.22 -31.71
C LEU A 1137 -12.54 -13.23 -32.57
N ALA A 1138 -12.18 -12.08 -32.01
CA ALA A 1138 -11.49 -11.00 -32.69
C ALA A 1138 -10.07 -10.83 -32.13
N PHE A 1139 -9.07 -11.07 -32.97
CA PHE A 1139 -7.65 -10.94 -32.59
C PHE A 1139 -7.13 -9.53 -32.87
N GLN A 1140 -6.14 -9.07 -32.09
CA GLN A 1140 -5.50 -7.76 -32.33
C GLN A 1140 -4.75 -7.68 -33.68
N THR A 1141 -4.51 -8.82 -34.33
CA THR A 1141 -4.01 -8.91 -35.73
C THR A 1141 -5.03 -8.49 -36.79
N GLY A 1142 -6.29 -8.22 -36.40
CA GLY A 1142 -7.39 -7.88 -37.31
C GLY A 1142 -8.11 -9.10 -37.92
N LEU A 1143 -7.78 -10.31 -37.46
CA LEU A 1143 -8.48 -11.55 -37.83
C LEU A 1143 -9.74 -11.72 -36.96
N THR A 1144 -10.90 -11.91 -37.59
CA THR A 1144 -12.15 -12.35 -36.92
C THR A 1144 -12.43 -13.82 -37.21
N THR A 1145 -13.08 -14.52 -36.29
CA THR A 1145 -13.50 -15.92 -36.45
C THR A 1145 -14.83 -16.14 -35.73
N GLU A 1146 -15.86 -16.58 -36.47
CA GLU A 1146 -17.19 -16.82 -35.94
C GLU A 1146 -17.17 -17.95 -34.88
N MET A 1147 -17.88 -17.74 -33.77
CA MET A 1147 -18.03 -18.72 -32.71
C MET A 1147 -19.28 -19.58 -32.95
N THR A 1148 -19.09 -20.89 -33.07
CA THR A 1148 -20.19 -21.86 -33.22
C THR A 1148 -20.81 -22.17 -31.86
N MET A 1149 -22.15 -22.13 -31.76
CA MET A 1149 -22.84 -22.60 -30.55
C MET A 1149 -22.60 -24.09 -30.32
N ASP A 1150 -22.46 -24.49 -29.06
CA ASP A 1150 -22.37 -25.90 -28.67
C ASP A 1150 -23.76 -26.57 -28.74
N GLU A 1151 -23.87 -27.66 -29.52
CA GLU A 1151 -25.14 -28.39 -29.67
C GLU A 1151 -25.55 -29.15 -28.40
N GLU A 1152 -24.60 -29.52 -27.53
CA GLU A 1152 -24.88 -30.15 -26.23
C GLU A 1152 -25.16 -29.12 -25.14
N GLN A 1153 -24.71 -27.87 -25.30
CA GLN A 1153 -24.89 -26.78 -24.32
C GLN A 1153 -25.35 -25.46 -24.98
N PRO A 1154 -26.63 -25.35 -25.39
CA PRO A 1154 -27.16 -24.13 -26.01
C PRO A 1154 -26.95 -22.88 -25.15
N GLY A 1155 -26.42 -21.81 -25.75
CA GLY A 1155 -25.99 -20.59 -25.04
C GLY A 1155 -24.50 -20.57 -24.65
N VAL A 1156 -23.79 -21.69 -24.83
CA VAL A 1156 -22.32 -21.73 -24.89
C VAL A 1156 -21.87 -21.64 -26.34
N PHE A 1157 -20.89 -20.78 -26.65
CA PHE A 1157 -20.34 -20.59 -27.98
C PHE A 1157 -18.83 -20.83 -27.96
N LYS A 1158 -18.29 -21.44 -29.02
CA LYS A 1158 -16.89 -21.87 -29.09
C LYS A 1158 -16.22 -21.43 -30.38
N ALA A 1159 -14.96 -21.02 -30.28
CA ALA A 1159 -14.06 -20.82 -31.42
C ALA A 1159 -12.65 -21.30 -31.09
N ARG A 1160 -11.89 -21.68 -32.11
CA ARG A 1160 -10.50 -22.10 -31.96
C ARG A 1160 -9.55 -20.97 -32.30
N GLY A 1161 -8.64 -20.68 -31.39
CA GLY A 1161 -7.48 -19.85 -31.63
C GLY A 1161 -6.22 -20.69 -31.85
N GLN A 1162 -5.19 -20.07 -32.41
CA GLN A 1162 -3.87 -20.65 -32.53
C GLN A 1162 -2.82 -19.63 -32.10
N ILE A 1163 -1.87 -20.06 -31.27
CA ILE A 1163 -0.78 -19.22 -30.79
C ILE A 1163 0.15 -18.84 -31.95
N GLY A 1164 0.46 -17.54 -32.08
CA GLY A 1164 1.35 -17.01 -33.08
C GLY A 1164 2.77 -17.60 -33.05
N GLN A 1165 3.53 -17.39 -34.13
CA GLN A 1165 4.92 -17.88 -34.26
C GLN A 1165 5.95 -16.98 -33.54
N ASN A 1166 5.52 -15.83 -33.00
CA ASN A 1166 6.40 -14.85 -32.38
C ASN A 1166 6.48 -15.10 -30.86
N TYR A 1167 7.70 -15.26 -30.35
CA TYR A 1167 7.97 -15.34 -28.91
C TYR A 1167 8.05 -13.93 -28.32
N SER A 1168 7.35 -13.69 -27.21
CA SER A 1168 7.47 -12.49 -26.39
C SER A 1168 8.49 -12.70 -25.27
N GLU A 1169 9.54 -11.89 -25.25
CA GLU A 1169 10.49 -11.87 -24.14
C GLU A 1169 9.87 -11.27 -22.87
N GLN A 1170 9.05 -10.22 -23.01
CA GLN A 1170 8.30 -9.58 -21.91
C GLN A 1170 7.44 -10.58 -21.14
N TYR A 1171 6.68 -11.43 -21.86
CA TYR A 1171 5.81 -12.43 -21.24
C TYR A 1171 6.45 -13.82 -21.14
N ARG A 1172 7.72 -13.98 -21.55
CA ARG A 1172 8.48 -15.24 -21.64
C ARG A 1172 7.65 -16.40 -22.21
N GLY A 1173 7.18 -16.29 -23.46
CA GLY A 1173 6.38 -17.32 -24.12
C GLY A 1173 5.89 -16.92 -25.50
N PHE A 1174 5.30 -17.85 -26.25
CA PHE A 1174 4.53 -17.53 -27.45
C PHE A 1174 3.13 -17.11 -27.02
N CYS A 1175 2.70 -15.92 -27.45
CA CYS A 1175 1.48 -15.28 -26.94
C CYS A 1175 0.52 -14.86 -28.06
N GLU A 1176 -0.76 -14.73 -27.74
CA GLU A 1176 -1.80 -14.20 -28.63
C GLU A 1176 -2.87 -13.42 -27.84
N PHE A 1177 -3.49 -12.41 -28.47
CA PHE A 1177 -4.38 -11.44 -27.82
C PHE A 1177 -5.75 -11.34 -28.52
N PHE A 1178 -6.85 -11.50 -27.77
CA PHE A 1178 -8.20 -11.54 -28.34
C PHE A 1178 -9.29 -10.86 -27.50
N ASN A 1179 -10.41 -10.54 -28.14
CA ASN A 1179 -11.70 -10.20 -27.55
C ASN A 1179 -12.81 -11.06 -28.18
N VAL A 1180 -14.00 -11.09 -27.57
CA VAL A 1180 -15.20 -11.72 -28.18
C VAL A 1180 -16.22 -10.63 -28.51
N ILE A 1181 -16.46 -10.33 -29.78
CA ILE A 1181 -17.34 -9.23 -30.24
C ILE A 1181 -18.70 -9.74 -30.74
N VAL A 1182 -19.69 -8.85 -30.76
CA VAL A 1182 -21.10 -9.18 -31.09
C VAL A 1182 -21.53 -8.60 -32.44
N ASP A 1183 -22.16 -9.42 -33.28
CA ASP A 1183 -22.63 -9.07 -34.63
C ASP A 1183 -21.55 -8.36 -35.50
N GLU A 1184 -20.32 -8.88 -35.42
CA GLU A 1184 -19.09 -8.35 -36.04
C GLU A 1184 -18.80 -6.84 -35.78
N ASP A 1185 -19.45 -6.21 -34.80
CA ASP A 1185 -19.25 -4.80 -34.44
C ASP A 1185 -18.20 -4.66 -33.33
N PRO A 1186 -16.96 -4.23 -33.62
CA PRO A 1186 -15.88 -4.17 -32.64
C PRO A 1186 -16.11 -3.14 -31.52
N LYS A 1187 -17.20 -2.35 -31.58
CA LYS A 1187 -17.62 -1.50 -30.47
C LYS A 1187 -18.19 -2.29 -29.30
N PHE A 1188 -18.85 -3.42 -29.57
CA PHE A 1188 -19.61 -4.21 -28.60
C PHE A 1188 -18.99 -5.59 -28.44
N GLY A 1189 -18.55 -5.92 -27.23
CA GLY A 1189 -17.96 -7.23 -26.97
C GLY A 1189 -17.75 -7.52 -25.50
N PHE A 1190 -17.11 -8.65 -25.25
CA PHE A 1190 -16.67 -9.11 -23.94
C PHE A 1190 -15.17 -8.88 -23.79
N CYS A 1191 -14.78 -8.35 -22.64
CA CYS A 1191 -13.39 -8.13 -22.25
C CYS A 1191 -13.15 -8.50 -20.78
N PRO A 1192 -11.92 -8.90 -20.42
CA PRO A 1192 -11.52 -8.98 -19.03
C PRO A 1192 -11.49 -7.57 -18.41
N ASP A 1193 -11.72 -7.48 -17.10
CA ASP A 1193 -11.60 -6.22 -16.37
C ASP A 1193 -10.17 -5.70 -16.32
N VAL A 1194 -9.19 -6.62 -16.27
CA VAL A 1194 -7.77 -6.31 -16.38
C VAL A 1194 -7.27 -6.78 -17.74
N ALA A 1195 -6.69 -5.87 -18.53
CA ALA A 1195 -6.09 -6.23 -19.81
C ALA A 1195 -5.00 -7.30 -19.64
N PHE A 1196 -4.90 -8.22 -20.60
CA PHE A 1196 -3.96 -9.33 -20.60
C PHE A 1196 -4.17 -10.38 -19.49
N ALA A 1197 -5.38 -10.46 -18.92
CA ALA A 1197 -5.74 -11.53 -17.98
C ALA A 1197 -5.89 -12.90 -18.68
N GLY A 1198 -5.57 -13.95 -17.93
CA GLY A 1198 -5.76 -15.35 -18.29
C GLY A 1198 -7.17 -15.91 -17.97
N SER A 1199 -7.38 -17.18 -18.31
CA SER A 1199 -8.70 -17.84 -18.27
C SER A 1199 -9.22 -17.99 -16.84
N GLY A 1200 -10.22 -17.19 -16.47
CA GLY A 1200 -10.84 -17.21 -15.15
C GLY A 1200 -10.14 -16.34 -14.09
N GLU A 1201 -9.14 -15.53 -14.46
CA GLU A 1201 -8.37 -14.72 -13.52
C GLU A 1201 -9.11 -13.46 -13.03
N CYS A 1202 -9.94 -12.84 -13.89
CA CYS A 1202 -10.69 -11.62 -13.54
C CYS A 1202 -12.10 -11.60 -14.16
N ILE A 1203 -12.92 -10.65 -13.72
CA ILE A 1203 -14.32 -10.49 -14.17
C ILE A 1203 -14.35 -10.18 -15.66
N VAL A 1204 -15.25 -10.84 -16.40
CA VAL A 1204 -15.59 -10.46 -17.78
C VAL A 1204 -16.75 -9.46 -17.75
N TRP A 1205 -16.58 -8.34 -18.47
CA TRP A 1205 -17.63 -7.35 -18.74
C TRP A 1205 -18.20 -7.53 -20.15
N GLY A 1206 -19.38 -6.95 -20.38
CA GLY A 1206 -20.03 -6.88 -21.69
C GLY A 1206 -21.30 -7.72 -21.84
N PRO A 1207 -21.95 -7.66 -23.03
CA PRO A 1207 -21.49 -6.98 -24.24
C PRO A 1207 -21.71 -5.45 -24.20
N ASP A 1208 -20.62 -4.69 -24.05
CA ASP A 1208 -20.65 -3.26 -23.73
C ASP A 1208 -19.78 -2.44 -24.70
N LYS A 1209 -19.92 -1.11 -24.67
CA LYS A 1209 -19.09 -0.21 -25.48
C LYS A 1209 -17.69 -0.03 -24.88
N GLY A 1210 -16.66 -0.21 -25.70
CA GLY A 1210 -15.26 0.16 -25.37
C GLY A 1210 -14.32 -1.01 -25.04
N CYS A 1211 -14.73 -2.25 -25.30
CA CYS A 1211 -14.00 -3.44 -24.90
C CYS A 1211 -12.67 -3.69 -25.64
N GLY A 1212 -12.41 -3.01 -26.77
CA GLY A 1212 -11.23 -3.22 -27.61
C GLY A 1212 -9.88 -2.84 -26.98
N ASP A 1213 -9.88 -1.99 -25.95
CA ASP A 1213 -8.66 -1.58 -25.23
C ASP A 1213 -8.24 -2.58 -24.13
N LYS A 1214 -9.03 -3.65 -23.91
CA LYS A 1214 -8.77 -4.72 -22.92
C LYS A 1214 -8.87 -6.11 -23.58
N PRO A 1215 -7.79 -6.69 -24.13
CA PRO A 1215 -7.80 -8.06 -24.64
C PRO A 1215 -7.54 -9.09 -23.53
N PHE A 1216 -7.97 -10.33 -23.74
CA PHE A 1216 -7.46 -11.52 -23.04
C PHE A 1216 -6.05 -11.89 -23.56
N LEU A 1217 -5.22 -12.53 -22.72
CA LEU A 1217 -3.91 -13.07 -23.12
C LEU A 1217 -3.90 -14.59 -23.05
N VAL A 1218 -3.49 -15.24 -24.13
CA VAL A 1218 -3.19 -16.67 -24.16
C VAL A 1218 -1.69 -16.88 -24.37
N LYS A 1219 -1.05 -17.71 -23.52
CA LYS A 1219 0.39 -17.96 -23.55
C LYS A 1219 0.70 -19.46 -23.59
N SER A 1220 1.56 -19.88 -24.51
CA SER A 1220 2.14 -21.23 -24.60
C SER A 1220 3.67 -21.22 -24.64
N TRP A 1221 4.27 -22.34 -24.26
CA TRP A 1221 5.70 -22.63 -24.52
C TRP A 1221 5.94 -23.24 -25.91
N GLN A 1222 4.87 -23.54 -26.65
CA GLN A 1222 4.91 -24.13 -27.99
C GLN A 1222 4.27 -23.18 -29.02
N ALA A 1223 5.04 -22.76 -30.03
CA ALA A 1223 4.56 -22.00 -31.16
C ALA A 1223 3.49 -22.78 -31.94
N GLY A 1224 2.42 -22.12 -32.38
CA GLY A 1224 1.33 -22.78 -33.12
C GLY A 1224 0.45 -23.69 -32.28
N ALA A 1225 0.55 -23.68 -30.95
CA ALA A 1225 -0.34 -24.45 -30.07
C ALA A 1225 -1.82 -24.03 -30.25
N GLY A 1226 -2.71 -25.02 -30.34
CA GLY A 1226 -4.15 -24.82 -30.46
C GLY A 1226 -4.83 -24.65 -29.09
N PHE A 1227 -5.80 -23.75 -29.04
CA PHE A 1227 -6.66 -23.55 -27.88
C PHE A 1227 -8.12 -23.31 -28.30
N GLU A 1228 -9.06 -23.79 -27.51
CA GLU A 1228 -10.49 -23.59 -27.74
C GLU A 1228 -11.03 -22.59 -26.72
N VAL A 1229 -11.53 -21.44 -27.20
CA VAL A 1229 -12.17 -20.39 -26.41
C VAL A 1229 -13.67 -20.69 -26.31
N SER A 1230 -14.21 -20.57 -25.10
CA SER A 1230 -15.61 -20.82 -24.77
C SER A 1230 -16.22 -19.56 -24.14
N LEU A 1231 -17.26 -19.02 -24.79
CA LEU A 1231 -18.16 -18.00 -24.25
C LEU A 1231 -19.38 -18.69 -23.64
N ASP A 1232 -19.58 -18.61 -22.32
CA ASP A 1232 -20.77 -19.14 -21.64
C ASP A 1232 -21.65 -17.98 -21.14
N LEU A 1233 -22.77 -17.75 -21.83
CA LEU A 1233 -23.73 -16.69 -21.49
C LEU A 1233 -24.57 -16.99 -20.24
N LYS A 1234 -24.47 -18.20 -19.67
CA LYS A 1234 -25.17 -18.62 -18.45
C LYS A 1234 -24.23 -18.78 -17.25
N ALA A 1235 -22.95 -18.45 -17.41
CA ALA A 1235 -21.98 -18.50 -16.32
C ALA A 1235 -22.30 -17.47 -15.22
N THR A 1236 -22.70 -17.95 -14.04
CA THR A 1236 -22.97 -17.12 -12.85
C THR A 1236 -21.70 -16.49 -12.27
N ASP A 1237 -20.58 -17.20 -12.33
CA ASP A 1237 -19.25 -16.65 -12.05
C ASP A 1237 -18.78 -15.86 -13.29
N LYS A 1238 -18.79 -14.52 -13.20
CA LYS A 1238 -18.44 -13.65 -14.33
C LYS A 1238 -17.02 -13.85 -14.87
N ARG A 1239 -16.12 -14.50 -14.13
CA ARG A 1239 -14.78 -14.87 -14.61
C ARG A 1239 -14.82 -16.03 -15.61
N LYS A 1240 -15.91 -16.81 -15.60
CA LYS A 1240 -16.11 -18.00 -16.44
C LYS A 1240 -16.91 -17.74 -17.71
N ILE A 1241 -17.45 -16.52 -17.88
CA ILE A 1241 -18.15 -16.10 -19.12
C ILE A 1241 -17.25 -16.25 -20.34
N VAL A 1242 -15.94 -15.98 -20.24
CA VAL A 1242 -14.96 -16.33 -21.27
C VAL A 1242 -13.82 -17.14 -20.64
N THR A 1243 -13.61 -18.35 -21.14
CA THR A 1243 -12.53 -19.26 -20.72
C THR A 1243 -11.90 -19.94 -21.93
N TRP A 1244 -10.76 -20.61 -21.75
CA TRP A 1244 -10.18 -21.45 -22.81
C TRP A 1244 -9.45 -22.68 -22.26
N LYS A 1245 -9.25 -23.67 -23.13
CA LYS A 1245 -8.53 -24.91 -22.82
C LYS A 1245 -7.51 -25.24 -23.92
N TRP A 1246 -6.43 -25.89 -23.51
CA TRP A 1246 -5.37 -26.37 -24.40
C TRP A 1246 -5.70 -27.73 -25.00
N ASP A 1247 -5.36 -27.94 -26.28
CA ASP A 1247 -5.49 -29.24 -26.95
C ASP A 1247 -4.52 -30.31 -26.36
N THR A 1248 -3.46 -29.93 -25.61
CA THR A 1248 -2.54 -30.85 -24.91
C THR A 1248 -1.85 -30.16 -23.73
N PRO A 1249 -1.79 -30.77 -22.51
CA PRO A 1249 -1.11 -30.19 -21.34
C PRO A 1249 0.39 -30.58 -21.24
N PRO A 1250 1.27 -29.73 -20.67
CA PRO A 1250 2.68 -30.03 -20.45
C PRO A 1250 2.93 -30.97 -19.25
N GLN A 1251 4.06 -31.68 -19.25
CA GLN A 1251 4.46 -32.64 -18.20
C GLN A 1251 5.94 -32.45 -17.81
N PHE A 1252 6.29 -32.79 -16.57
CA PHE A 1252 7.64 -32.63 -15.99
C PHE A 1252 7.97 -33.80 -15.06
N ASN A 1253 9.26 -34.06 -14.85
CA ASN A 1253 9.75 -35.06 -13.91
C ASN A 1253 10.97 -34.54 -13.12
N PHE A 1254 11.17 -35.01 -11.89
CA PHE A 1254 12.17 -34.48 -10.95
C PHE A 1254 13.13 -35.57 -10.44
N ALA A 1255 14.43 -35.28 -10.50
CA ALA A 1255 15.46 -36.14 -9.90
C ALA A 1255 16.64 -35.29 -9.40
N GLY A 1256 17.15 -35.60 -8.21
CA GLY A 1256 18.37 -34.96 -7.66
C GLY A 1256 18.27 -33.44 -7.46
N GLY A 1257 17.07 -32.90 -7.26
CA GLY A 1257 16.84 -31.45 -7.05
C GLY A 1257 16.71 -30.62 -8.33
N LEU A 1258 16.58 -31.24 -9.51
CA LEU A 1258 16.31 -30.53 -10.77
C LEU A 1258 15.12 -31.15 -11.51
N ALA A 1259 14.30 -30.27 -12.11
CA ALA A 1259 13.27 -30.63 -13.07
C ALA A 1259 13.88 -30.84 -14.46
N GLN A 1260 13.39 -31.84 -15.20
CA GLN A 1260 13.67 -31.99 -16.63
C GLN A 1260 12.38 -32.22 -17.42
N LEU A 1261 12.37 -31.73 -18.66
CA LEU A 1261 11.36 -32.03 -19.67
C LEU A 1261 11.72 -33.36 -20.35
N GLU A 1262 10.74 -34.22 -20.56
CA GLU A 1262 10.86 -35.29 -21.57
C GLU A 1262 10.75 -34.66 -22.97
N GLY A 1263 11.42 -35.25 -23.97
CA GLY A 1263 11.62 -34.66 -25.30
C GLY A 1263 11.14 -35.53 -26.46
#